data_AF-A0A437QYN2-F1
#
_entry.id   AF-A0A437QYN2-F1
#
_cell.length_a   1.000
_cell.length_b   1.000
_cell.length_c   1.000
_cell.angle_alpha   90.00
_cell.angle_beta   90.00
_cell.angle_gamma   90.00
#
_symmetry.space_group_name_H-M   'P 1'
#
loop_
_entity.id
_entity.type
_entity.pdbx_description
1 polymer ?
#
loop_
_entity_poly.entity_id
_entity_poly.type
_entity_poly.pdbx_seq_one_letter_code
_entity_poly.pdbx_strand_id
1 'polypeptide(L)'
;MEMTAKNILKLSDGISEFEAEGKRVFFSPYRLFNLIDRETEAFSRLCEELAGFLRSQERLYVYARTTFFRDLQQDSPALASLDVEFIDESGLAALADDHPTGLPTIFIAEIDARDYFDMQLGIKKLFRAQPTVLDFSCLTTICPEQIPYYCWGNSSLSVYPLEVPKVEIQPGLDLLLLDCPARNLSLMPNGLAYVHNALKKTTANFQTLDLDIITYHNYHIHRIHNLCDSVVLPSGLEMPEDPWQAAHYDIWFMSEVIDYFGPVINEVADKIVAARPKILAMSIQACNETFSRRLINIVRARSPETIILLGGYSCYNADIGLRAFPEADYMCVGEADLSIGPLVESLIRDEHVANMPGVISRNDDTKIPFIPAPMQHNLDELDFPKYEWIGTDIYVNFNGYRLTPVIASRGCRWARCTFCAERFYWRIRSPKNFVDELEWLASKGCHLFMFNESDLNGHPEMLLAICDEIIRRGLKVLLTGQLRIHKKCTRAYFDKLKKAGFVALRFGVDAFSANALRLQKKGYTTETISNVLRDCHEAGIASEINWVIGVPGETEEDIDEGIDLILQNKKYINRLANINPLILSNGSVYWLEPEEHNIKFRLPQEELYKRYFRAIPAHLWYSEEPYIDANVRKRWFEKILLRLHESDFTIGDWAKRVIEDVVENKDVHRVAIPQPETEHNEHVLPNPVLRENYKGFDIYELSDTFYAVPENIEDVSFLMTGVMKPGVITDLTEQAVKSIIDESLDWANSRSMYRKRISEDTKGKPELRLSPFMKDAAFFEYDGFFYAVSLADTDAKASADTVRSCKVVEYKVANWFGRLITRTDNYKIIGSDSDFYAVPLSVHRMEAHMVNDLKRYGIRSFAHLEDAVRFAKDMAAQAPQNEGKTTNAHADENDGNMQEAFGPAFGNFFEQPKLLEEVDSYLVIGYEGFVYGLPKQYGDVDLTQVDVMTWPGVLRDVSNDAVIEQILEKRQTEMVYGRAQVRV
;
A
#
# COMPACT_ATOMS: atom_id res chain seq x y z
N MET A 1 -4.01 38.84 17.51
CA MET A 1 -3.86 40.20 16.92
C MET A 1 -2.45 40.34 16.36
N GLU A 2 -2.32 40.81 15.12
CA GLU A 2 -1.02 40.95 14.45
C GLU A 2 -0.33 42.25 14.88
N MET A 3 0.89 42.14 15.42
CA MET A 3 1.77 43.29 15.64
C MET A 3 3.00 43.19 14.72
N THR A 4 3.58 44.32 14.34
CA THR A 4 4.89 44.35 13.67
C THR A 4 6.01 44.17 14.71
N ALA A 5 6.92 43.23 14.48
CA ALA A 5 8.00 42.85 15.41
C ALA A 5 8.88 44.02 15.91
N LYS A 6 8.94 45.12 15.15
CA LYS A 6 9.68 46.34 15.51
C LYS A 6 9.20 46.99 16.82
N ASN A 7 7.96 46.70 17.24
CA ASN A 7 7.40 47.17 18.51
C ASN A 7 7.73 46.24 19.68
N ILE A 8 8.00 44.95 19.44
CA ILE A 8 8.23 43.93 20.48
C ILE A 8 9.70 43.90 20.90
N LEU A 9 10.62 44.05 19.95
CA LEU A 9 12.07 44.17 20.19
C LEU A 9 12.48 45.36 21.08
N LYS A 10 11.60 46.36 21.23
CA LYS A 10 11.81 47.50 22.15
C LYS A 10 11.38 47.20 23.59
N LEU A 11 10.63 46.12 23.82
CA LEU A 11 10.00 45.79 25.11
C LEU A 11 10.83 44.78 25.94
N SER A 12 11.78 44.08 25.33
CA SER A 12 12.69 43.14 26.02
C SER A 12 14.06 43.76 26.28
N ASP A 13 14.67 43.44 27.43
CA ASP A 13 16.00 43.90 27.91
C ASP A 13 17.20 43.43 27.06
N GLY A 14 17.18 43.68 25.75
CA GLY A 14 18.38 43.72 24.88
C GLY A 14 19.18 42.43 24.67
N ILE A 15 18.70 41.24 25.05
CA ILE A 15 19.53 40.01 25.06
C ILE A 15 19.10 38.94 24.02
N SER A 16 18.01 39.10 23.26
CA SER A 16 17.68 38.16 22.18
C SER A 16 17.33 38.89 20.87
N GLU A 17 18.08 38.58 19.81
CA GLU A 17 17.75 39.00 18.45
C GLU A 17 16.50 38.24 17.98
N PHE A 18 15.35 38.91 17.96
CA PHE A 18 14.14 38.41 17.32
C PHE A 18 14.27 38.61 15.80
N GLU A 19 14.48 37.52 15.05
CA GLU A 19 14.68 37.46 13.59
C GLU A 19 13.45 37.84 12.73
N ALA A 20 12.57 38.69 13.26
CA ALA A 20 11.30 39.04 12.63
C ALA A 20 11.15 40.52 12.33
N GLU A 21 12.22 41.32 12.28
CA GLU A 21 12.11 42.76 11.97
C GLU A 21 11.34 42.98 10.65
N GLY A 22 10.13 43.55 10.75
CA GLY A 22 9.22 43.77 9.62
C GLY A 22 8.17 42.67 9.34
N LYS A 23 8.18 41.55 10.08
CA LYS A 23 7.18 40.46 9.96
C LYS A 23 6.03 40.62 10.98
N ARG A 24 4.89 40.01 10.67
CA ARG A 24 3.72 39.91 11.56
C ARG A 24 3.96 38.80 12.59
N VAL A 25 3.57 39.03 13.83
CA VAL A 25 3.67 38.04 14.92
C VAL A 25 2.29 37.69 15.51
N PHE A 26 2.21 36.54 16.18
CA PHE A 26 1.05 36.06 16.93
C PHE A 26 1.41 35.87 18.42
N PHE A 27 0.44 36.10 19.31
CA PHE A 27 0.58 35.93 20.76
C PHE A 27 -0.12 34.63 21.19
N SER A 28 0.59 33.77 21.94
CA SER A 28 0.04 32.54 22.50
C SER A 28 -0.29 32.72 23.99
N PRO A 29 -1.59 32.77 24.36
CA PRO A 29 -2.02 32.68 25.76
C PRO A 29 -1.57 31.36 26.42
N TYR A 30 -1.54 30.27 25.64
CA TYR A 30 -1.10 28.96 26.11
C TYR A 30 0.33 29.02 26.68
N ARG A 31 1.28 29.57 25.92
CA ARG A 31 2.66 29.74 26.39
C ARG A 31 2.75 30.66 27.60
N LEU A 32 2.01 31.77 27.59
CA LEU A 32 2.00 32.69 28.71
C LEU A 32 1.60 31.97 30.00
N PHE A 33 0.41 31.40 30.06
CA PHE A 33 -0.14 30.89 31.32
C PHE A 33 0.41 29.52 31.75
N ASN A 34 1.08 28.79 30.85
CA ASN A 34 1.74 27.52 31.18
C ASN A 34 3.23 27.67 31.52
N LEU A 35 3.91 28.72 31.05
CA LEU A 35 5.35 28.90 31.28
C LEU A 35 5.70 30.06 32.22
N ILE A 36 4.78 31.00 32.43
CA ILE A 36 5.02 32.10 33.37
C ILE A 36 4.99 31.58 34.80
N ASP A 37 5.96 32.02 35.60
CA ASP A 37 5.96 31.79 37.04
C ASP A 37 4.89 32.67 37.69
N ARG A 38 3.88 32.01 38.28
CA ARG A 38 2.71 32.66 38.90
C ARG A 38 3.04 33.38 40.20
N GLU A 39 4.22 33.17 40.78
CA GLU A 39 4.65 33.87 42.00
C GLU A 39 5.32 35.23 41.69
N THR A 40 5.50 35.58 40.42
CA THR A 40 6.19 36.81 40.00
C THR A 40 5.32 38.07 40.07
N GLU A 41 5.96 39.22 40.31
CA GLU A 41 5.29 40.52 40.25
C GLU A 41 4.74 40.82 38.85
N ALA A 42 5.43 40.35 37.80
CA ALA A 42 4.98 40.48 36.41
C ALA A 42 3.63 39.78 36.17
N PHE A 43 3.47 38.55 36.67
CA PHE A 43 2.20 37.83 36.59
C PHE A 43 1.09 38.52 37.39
N SER A 44 1.40 39.02 38.59
CA SER A 44 0.45 39.76 39.43
C SER A 44 -0.06 41.02 38.72
N ARG A 45 0.85 41.83 38.16
CA ARG A 45 0.51 43.03 37.37
C ARG A 45 -0.33 42.69 36.14
N LEU A 46 0.03 41.62 35.42
CA LEU A 46 -0.73 41.16 34.26
C LEU A 46 -2.19 40.82 34.62
N CYS A 47 -2.39 40.15 35.75
CA CYS A 47 -3.73 39.82 36.25
C CYS A 47 -4.50 41.06 36.74
N GLU A 48 -3.81 42.03 37.37
CA GLU A 48 -4.40 43.31 37.78
C GLU A 48 -4.92 44.12 36.59
N GLU A 49 -4.11 44.25 35.53
CA GLU A 49 -4.48 44.94 34.29
C GLU A 49 -5.64 44.22 33.58
N LEU A 50 -5.58 42.89 33.48
CA LEU A 50 -6.67 42.09 32.92
C LEU A 50 -7.97 42.29 33.72
N ALA A 51 -7.92 42.22 35.05
CA ALA A 51 -9.08 42.44 35.91
C ALA A 51 -9.63 43.86 35.76
N GLY A 52 -8.76 44.87 35.68
CA GLY A 52 -9.13 46.26 35.41
C GLY A 52 -9.88 46.41 34.09
N PHE A 53 -9.33 45.83 33.02
CA PHE A 53 -9.92 45.86 31.69
C PHE A 53 -11.27 45.14 31.62
N LEU A 54 -11.37 43.92 32.17
CA LEU A 54 -12.61 43.15 32.19
C LEU A 54 -13.71 43.85 33.00
N ARG A 55 -13.37 44.45 34.16
CA ARG A 55 -14.32 45.20 34.98
C ARG A 55 -14.91 46.42 34.26
N SER A 56 -14.19 46.97 33.27
CA SER A 56 -14.67 48.09 32.46
C SER A 56 -15.67 47.70 31.36
N GLN A 57 -15.85 46.40 31.10
CA GLN A 57 -16.75 45.92 30.05
C GLN A 57 -18.20 45.88 30.54
N GLU A 58 -19.11 46.44 29.76
CA GLU A 58 -20.54 46.33 30.05
C GLU A 58 -21.06 44.95 29.65
N ARG A 59 -21.90 44.37 30.52
CA ARG A 59 -22.60 43.08 30.28
C ARG A 59 -21.62 41.96 29.92
N LEU A 60 -20.58 41.82 30.74
CA LEU A 60 -19.54 40.83 30.60
C LEU A 60 -19.99 39.46 31.11
N TYR A 61 -19.84 38.45 30.26
CA TYR A 61 -19.99 37.03 30.59
C TYR A 61 -18.66 36.32 30.34
N VAL A 62 -18.28 35.43 31.24
CA VAL A 62 -17.10 34.57 31.10
C VAL A 62 -17.56 33.22 30.56
N TYR A 63 -17.23 32.94 29.30
CA TYR A 63 -17.48 31.64 28.69
C TYR A 63 -16.30 30.71 28.97
N ALA A 64 -16.51 29.65 29.74
CA ALA A 64 -15.47 28.73 30.17
C ALA A 64 -15.94 27.27 30.10
N ARG A 65 -15.11 26.38 29.54
CA ARG A 65 -15.34 24.92 29.51
C ARG A 65 -14.51 24.17 30.55
N THR A 66 -13.41 24.76 31.00
CA THR A 66 -12.46 24.17 31.94
C THR A 66 -12.45 24.96 33.26
N THR A 67 -11.78 24.42 34.28
CA THR A 67 -11.56 25.15 35.54
C THR A 67 -10.47 26.20 35.44
N PHE A 68 -9.75 26.29 34.32
CA PHE A 68 -8.56 27.12 34.14
C PHE A 68 -8.72 28.54 34.67
N PHE A 69 -9.79 29.25 34.28
CA PHE A 69 -10.00 30.63 34.73
C PHE A 69 -10.34 30.74 36.22
N ARG A 70 -11.04 29.75 36.77
CA ARG A 70 -11.32 29.70 38.21
C ARG A 70 -10.05 29.42 39.00
N ASP A 71 -9.16 28.60 38.46
CA ASP A 71 -7.84 28.33 39.06
C ASP A 71 -6.99 29.61 38.99
N LEU A 72 -7.04 30.33 37.86
CA LEU A 72 -6.40 31.63 37.70
C LEU A 72 -6.93 32.69 38.69
N GLN A 73 -8.23 32.65 39.03
CA GLN A 73 -8.80 33.50 40.07
C GLN A 73 -8.27 33.15 41.48
N GLN A 74 -7.98 31.88 41.77
CA GLN A 74 -7.40 31.49 43.07
C GLN A 74 -5.97 32.04 43.22
N ASP A 75 -5.23 32.10 42.12
CA ASP A 75 -3.86 32.60 42.08
C ASP A 75 -3.77 34.14 42.05
N SER A 76 -4.89 34.84 41.82
CA SER A 76 -4.91 36.31 41.69
C SER A 76 -6.07 36.96 42.46
N PRO A 77 -5.78 37.71 43.54
CA PRO A 77 -6.79 38.48 44.27
C PRO A 77 -7.56 39.48 43.39
N ALA A 78 -6.90 40.03 42.36
CA ALA A 78 -7.51 40.99 41.44
C ALA A 78 -8.59 40.32 40.57
N LEU A 79 -8.31 39.14 40.02
CA LEU A 79 -9.28 38.37 39.23
C LEU A 79 -10.36 37.74 40.10
N ALA A 80 -10.04 37.33 41.33
CA ALA A 80 -11.03 36.84 42.31
C ALA A 80 -12.09 37.90 42.66
N SER A 81 -11.73 39.19 42.59
CA SER A 81 -12.64 40.31 42.88
C SER A 81 -13.60 40.65 41.73
N LEU A 82 -13.50 39.99 40.58
CA LEU A 82 -14.40 40.21 39.44
C LEU A 82 -15.79 39.63 39.74
N ASP A 83 -16.80 40.49 39.74
CA ASP A 83 -18.21 40.08 39.78
C ASP A 83 -18.68 39.79 38.35
N VAL A 84 -18.45 38.56 37.88
CA VAL A 84 -18.73 38.11 36.51
C VAL A 84 -19.54 36.81 36.51
N GLU A 85 -20.48 36.73 35.59
CA GLU A 85 -21.28 35.52 35.38
C GLU A 85 -20.51 34.53 34.49
N PHE A 86 -20.37 33.29 34.98
CA PHE A 86 -19.79 32.19 34.21
C PHE A 86 -20.88 31.46 33.45
N ILE A 87 -20.68 31.29 32.15
CA ILE A 87 -21.58 30.55 31.28
C ILE A 87 -20.84 29.36 30.65
N ASP A 88 -21.58 28.28 30.43
CA ASP A 88 -21.17 27.13 29.61
C ASP A 88 -21.90 27.17 28.25
N GLU A 89 -21.87 26.09 27.48
CA GLU A 89 -22.57 26.00 26.18
C GLU A 89 -24.09 26.21 26.30
N SER A 90 -24.70 25.72 27.39
CA SER A 90 -26.13 25.87 27.62
C SER A 90 -26.50 27.30 27.99
N GLY A 91 -25.68 27.94 28.84
CA GLY A 91 -25.80 29.36 29.17
C GLY A 91 -25.58 30.26 27.95
N LEU A 92 -24.63 29.91 27.08
CA LEU A 92 -24.38 30.63 25.82
C LEU A 92 -25.58 30.56 24.87
N ALA A 93 -26.21 29.39 24.74
CA ALA A 93 -27.42 29.23 23.93
C ALA A 93 -28.59 30.04 24.50
N ALA A 94 -28.82 29.98 25.82
CA ALA A 94 -29.84 30.79 26.48
C ALA A 94 -29.62 32.30 26.29
N LEU A 95 -28.37 32.75 26.34
CA LEU A 95 -27.99 34.15 26.10
C LEU A 95 -28.21 34.57 24.64
N ALA A 96 -28.07 33.65 23.68
CA ALA A 96 -28.33 33.91 22.27
C ALA A 96 -29.83 34.00 21.95
N ASP A 97 -30.66 33.26 22.69
CA ASP A 97 -32.12 33.25 22.56
C ASP A 97 -32.80 34.46 23.25
N ASP A 98 -32.17 35.05 24.27
CA ASP A 98 -32.71 36.23 24.96
C ASP A 98 -32.57 37.50 24.09
N HIS A 99 -33.69 38.16 23.83
CA HIS A 99 -33.85 39.09 22.71
C HIS A 99 -34.07 40.61 22.97
N PRO A 100 -34.07 41.23 24.19
CA PRO A 100 -34.36 42.67 24.25
C PRO A 100 -33.34 43.65 24.88
N THR A 101 -32.16 43.27 25.40
CA THR A 101 -31.30 44.22 26.17
C THR A 101 -29.92 44.53 25.56
N GLY A 102 -29.75 44.43 24.24
CA GLY A 102 -28.51 44.74 23.52
C GLY A 102 -27.56 43.54 23.40
N LEU A 103 -26.40 43.71 22.75
CA LEU A 103 -25.42 42.62 22.58
C LEU A 103 -24.54 42.45 23.84
N PRO A 104 -24.28 41.21 24.30
CA PRO A 104 -23.39 40.95 25.43
C PRO A 104 -21.92 41.12 25.03
N THR A 105 -21.06 41.26 26.04
CA THR A 105 -19.62 41.08 25.90
C THR A 105 -19.26 39.69 26.42
N ILE A 106 -18.64 38.85 25.59
CA ILE A 106 -18.29 37.47 25.94
C ILE A 106 -16.78 37.36 25.99
N PHE A 107 -16.23 37.03 27.16
CA PHE A 107 -14.83 36.71 27.33
C PHE A 107 -14.63 35.19 27.25
N ILE A 108 -13.92 34.71 26.23
CA ILE A 108 -13.53 33.30 26.09
C ILE A 108 -12.35 33.04 27.03
N ALA A 109 -12.61 32.30 28.10
CA ALA A 109 -11.62 31.99 29.12
C ALA A 109 -10.97 30.62 28.86
N GLU A 110 -10.35 30.49 27.69
CA GLU A 110 -9.66 29.28 27.22
C GLU A 110 -8.31 29.66 26.64
N ILE A 111 -7.29 28.84 26.92
CA ILE A 111 -5.92 29.06 26.47
C ILE A 111 -5.47 28.00 25.45
N ASP A 112 -6.10 26.82 25.42
CA ASP A 112 -5.87 25.87 24.36
C ASP A 112 -6.54 26.35 23.07
N ALA A 113 -5.75 26.51 22.00
CA ALA A 113 -6.24 27.08 20.75
C ALA A 113 -7.37 26.25 20.10
N ARG A 114 -7.38 24.93 20.26
CA ARG A 114 -8.43 24.08 19.69
C ARG A 114 -9.76 24.39 20.37
N ASP A 115 -9.79 24.32 21.70
CA ASP A 115 -11.01 24.61 22.45
C ASP A 115 -11.45 26.07 22.30
N TYR A 116 -10.49 27.00 22.25
CA TYR A 116 -10.75 28.41 21.93
C TYR A 116 -11.43 28.59 20.57
N PHE A 117 -10.92 27.97 19.49
CA PHE A 117 -11.52 28.08 18.16
C PHE A 117 -12.92 27.44 18.10
N ASP A 118 -13.10 26.29 18.76
CA ASP A 118 -14.42 25.65 18.88
C ASP A 118 -15.43 26.57 19.59
N MET A 119 -15.01 27.21 20.69
CA MET A 119 -15.83 28.17 21.44
C MET A 119 -16.16 29.40 20.58
N GLN A 120 -15.19 29.93 19.85
CA GLN A 120 -15.37 31.07 18.95
C GLN A 120 -16.35 30.75 17.82
N LEU A 121 -16.25 29.57 17.20
CA LEU A 121 -17.17 29.11 16.18
C LEU A 121 -18.59 28.90 16.75
N GLY A 122 -18.71 28.38 17.98
CA GLY A 122 -19.98 28.25 18.68
C GLY A 122 -20.72 29.59 18.84
N ILE A 123 -20.01 30.63 19.28
CA ILE A 123 -20.57 31.99 19.39
C ILE A 123 -21.05 32.48 18.02
N LYS A 124 -20.22 32.34 16.97
CA LYS A 124 -20.57 32.76 15.61
C LYS A 124 -21.84 32.09 15.09
N LYS A 125 -22.05 30.81 15.41
CA LYS A 125 -23.21 30.01 14.97
C LYS A 125 -24.49 30.39 15.70
N LEU A 126 -24.43 30.62 17.01
CA LEU A 126 -25.60 30.87 17.84
C LEU A 126 -26.15 32.29 17.68
N PHE A 127 -25.27 33.29 17.58
CA PHE A 127 -25.68 34.69 17.57
C PHE A 127 -25.98 35.22 16.17
N ARG A 128 -27.23 35.64 15.92
CA ARG A 128 -27.62 36.32 14.66
C ARG A 128 -26.90 37.65 14.44
N ALA A 129 -26.74 38.44 15.51
CA ALA A 129 -25.94 39.64 15.53
C ALA A 129 -24.73 39.39 16.46
N GLN A 130 -23.52 39.61 15.95
CA GLN A 130 -22.30 39.15 16.61
C GLN A 130 -22.03 39.95 17.90
N PRO A 131 -21.87 39.29 19.07
CA PRO A 131 -21.49 39.96 20.31
C PRO A 131 -20.04 40.44 20.25
N THR A 132 -19.65 41.31 21.20
CA THR A 132 -18.23 41.63 21.41
C THR A 132 -17.57 40.40 22.02
N VAL A 133 -16.62 39.79 21.30
CA VAL A 133 -15.83 38.66 21.80
C VAL A 133 -14.48 39.16 22.24
N LEU A 134 -14.14 38.91 23.50
CA LEU A 134 -12.86 39.18 24.11
C LEU A 134 -12.16 37.87 24.46
N ASP A 135 -10.85 37.90 24.53
CA ASP A 135 -10.01 36.80 24.96
C ASP A 135 -8.68 37.35 25.50
N PHE A 136 -7.78 36.46 25.92
CA PHE A 136 -6.49 36.86 26.47
C PHE A 136 -5.61 37.67 25.53
N SER A 137 -5.88 37.72 24.22
CA SER A 137 -5.17 38.62 23.31
C SER A 137 -5.39 40.11 23.63
N CYS A 138 -6.39 40.47 24.45
CA CYS A 138 -6.53 41.84 24.95
C CYS A 138 -5.28 42.33 25.71
N LEU A 139 -4.53 41.42 26.35
CA LEU A 139 -3.25 41.68 27.02
C LEU A 139 -2.23 42.37 26.10
N THR A 140 -2.25 42.02 24.80
CA THR A 140 -1.35 42.62 23.79
C THR A 140 -1.61 44.10 23.54
N THR A 141 -2.78 44.60 23.95
CA THR A 141 -3.17 46.01 23.81
C THR A 141 -3.06 46.75 25.13
N ILE A 142 -3.42 46.11 26.25
CA ILE A 142 -3.47 46.78 27.56
C ILE A 142 -2.11 46.82 28.28
N CYS A 143 -1.31 45.76 28.20
CA CYS A 143 -0.02 45.67 28.89
C CYS A 143 1.03 44.84 28.10
N PRO A 144 1.32 45.17 26.83
CA PRO A 144 2.21 44.39 25.98
C PRO A 144 3.63 44.22 26.55
N GLU A 145 4.11 45.19 27.33
CA GLU A 145 5.41 45.18 27.99
C GLU A 145 5.55 44.12 29.10
N GLN A 146 4.44 43.60 29.62
CA GLN A 146 4.45 42.53 30.64
C GLN A 146 4.46 41.13 30.00
N ILE A 147 4.29 41.02 28.69
CA ILE A 147 4.22 39.73 27.99
C ILE A 147 5.65 39.25 27.68
N PRO A 148 6.09 38.10 28.21
CA PRO A 148 7.43 37.56 27.92
C PRO A 148 7.65 37.31 26.42
N TYR A 149 8.87 37.54 25.94
CA TYR A 149 9.20 37.43 24.51
C TYR A 149 8.89 36.05 23.92
N TYR A 150 9.06 34.98 24.70
CA TYR A 150 8.80 33.60 24.26
C TYR A 150 7.31 33.33 23.97
N CYS A 151 6.39 34.20 24.39
CA CYS A 151 4.96 34.05 24.10
C CYS A 151 4.59 34.49 22.66
N TRP A 152 5.54 35.04 21.92
CA TRP A 152 5.34 35.56 20.57
C TRP A 152 5.94 34.63 19.51
N GLY A 153 5.17 34.33 18.47
CA GLY A 153 5.59 33.52 17.32
C GLY A 153 5.46 34.26 16.00
N ASN A 154 6.07 33.74 14.94
CA ASN A 154 5.85 34.23 13.59
C ASN A 154 4.40 33.98 13.17
N SER A 155 3.72 35.01 12.66
CA SER A 155 2.40 34.82 12.06
C SER A 155 2.56 34.08 10.74
N SER A 156 2.00 32.88 10.67
CA SER A 156 1.84 32.13 9.42
C SER A 156 0.42 32.31 8.90
N LEU A 157 0.26 32.34 7.57
CA LEU A 157 -1.06 32.15 6.97
C LEU A 157 -1.52 30.75 7.35
N SER A 158 -2.55 30.67 8.20
CA SER A 158 -3.15 29.41 8.61
C SER A 158 -4.65 29.40 8.30
N VAL A 159 -5.21 28.22 8.05
CA VAL A 159 -6.66 28.03 7.81
C VAL A 159 -7.52 28.15 9.06
N TYR A 160 -6.92 28.32 10.25
CA TYR A 160 -7.64 28.34 11.51
C TYR A 160 -8.18 29.75 11.84
N PRO A 161 -9.39 29.86 12.42
CA PRO A 161 -10.24 28.79 12.92
C PRO A 161 -10.91 27.97 11.80
N LEU A 162 -10.89 26.64 11.95
CA LEU A 162 -11.56 25.66 11.11
C LEU A 162 -12.44 24.79 12.02
N GLU A 163 -13.63 24.40 11.56
CA GLU A 163 -14.47 23.46 12.32
C GLU A 163 -13.89 22.05 12.22
N VAL A 164 -13.20 21.62 13.27
CA VAL A 164 -12.61 20.28 13.36
C VAL A 164 -13.53 19.39 14.20
N PRO A 165 -14.12 18.32 13.64
CA PRO A 165 -14.98 17.43 14.41
C PRO A 165 -14.25 16.81 15.60
N LYS A 166 -15.00 16.62 16.69
CA LYS A 166 -14.54 15.80 17.81
C LYS A 166 -14.56 14.33 17.39
N VAL A 167 -13.64 13.55 17.97
CA VAL A 167 -13.65 12.09 17.81
C VAL A 167 -14.84 11.54 18.58
N GLU A 168 -15.88 11.11 17.90
CA GLU A 168 -17.06 10.48 18.51
C GLU A 168 -17.38 9.17 17.81
N ILE A 169 -17.68 8.13 18.59
CA ILE A 169 -17.99 6.80 18.08
C ILE A 169 -19.34 6.39 18.66
N GLN A 170 -20.29 6.09 17.77
CA GLN A 170 -21.64 5.70 18.18
C GLN A 170 -21.62 4.29 18.80
N PRO A 171 -22.39 4.04 19.87
CA PRO A 171 -22.53 2.70 20.42
C PRO A 171 -23.39 1.80 19.52
N GLY A 172 -23.19 0.48 19.59
CA GLY A 172 -24.04 -0.49 18.88
C GLY A 172 -23.80 -0.56 17.37
N LEU A 173 -22.58 -0.23 16.92
CA LEU A 173 -22.17 -0.38 15.53
C LEU A 173 -21.87 -1.85 15.20
N ASP A 174 -22.34 -2.29 14.04
CA ASP A 174 -21.85 -3.52 13.42
C ASP A 174 -20.41 -3.34 12.93
N LEU A 175 -20.09 -2.16 12.40
CA LEU A 175 -18.76 -1.87 11.86
C LEU A 175 -18.34 -0.41 12.10
N LEU A 176 -17.12 -0.23 12.61
CA LEU A 176 -16.43 1.05 12.60
C LEU A 176 -15.32 1.01 11.53
N LEU A 177 -15.45 1.82 10.49
CA LEU A 177 -14.44 1.99 9.45
C LEU A 177 -13.54 3.19 9.77
N LEU A 178 -12.23 2.95 9.91
CA LEU A 178 -11.26 3.92 10.41
C LEU A 178 -10.10 4.14 9.43
N ASP A 179 -9.70 5.39 9.23
CA ASP A 179 -8.44 5.77 8.59
C ASP A 179 -7.55 6.48 9.61
N CYS A 180 -6.32 5.99 9.79
CA CYS A 180 -5.39 6.45 10.83
C CYS A 180 -4.23 7.27 10.24
N PRO A 181 -3.60 8.15 11.06
CA PRO A 181 -2.39 8.86 10.68
C PRO A 181 -1.23 7.96 10.24
N ALA A 182 -0.43 8.32 9.22
CA ALA A 182 -0.40 9.62 8.53
C ALA A 182 -0.54 9.54 7.00
N ARG A 183 -1.77 9.63 6.49
CA ARG A 183 -2.02 9.69 5.04
C ARG A 183 -1.76 11.10 4.53
N ASN A 184 -1.08 11.27 3.38
CA ASN A 184 -0.80 12.60 2.85
C ASN A 184 -2.10 13.35 2.56
N LEU A 185 -2.29 14.49 3.23
CA LEU A 185 -3.54 15.24 3.20
C LEU A 185 -3.78 16.07 1.96
N SER A 186 -2.77 16.21 1.11
CA SER A 186 -3.01 16.65 -0.26
C SER A 186 -3.88 15.64 -1.03
N LEU A 187 -4.24 14.49 -0.44
CA LEU A 187 -5.05 13.45 -1.05
C LEU A 187 -6.15 12.99 -0.09
N MET A 188 -7.40 13.39 -0.32
CA MET A 188 -8.58 12.81 0.35
C MET A 188 -8.58 11.26 0.29
N PRO A 189 -9.19 10.55 1.25
CA PRO A 189 -9.11 9.08 1.33
C PRO A 189 -10.03 8.38 0.30
N ASN A 190 -9.69 8.47 -1.00
CA ASN A 190 -10.49 7.89 -2.10
C ASN A 190 -10.83 6.41 -1.88
N GLY A 191 -9.86 5.60 -1.50
CA GLY A 191 -10.07 4.17 -1.23
C GLY A 191 -11.10 3.93 -0.13
N LEU A 192 -11.01 4.67 0.98
CA LEU A 192 -11.97 4.64 2.07
C LEU A 192 -13.37 5.03 1.60
N ALA A 193 -13.47 6.02 0.70
CA ALA A 193 -14.74 6.47 0.15
C ALA A 193 -15.43 5.42 -0.73
N TYR A 194 -14.68 4.70 -1.57
CA TYR A 194 -15.22 3.58 -2.33
C TYR A 194 -15.70 2.45 -1.41
N VAL A 195 -14.92 2.14 -0.37
CA VAL A 195 -15.32 1.15 0.65
C VAL A 195 -16.57 1.58 1.39
N HIS A 196 -16.66 2.85 1.81
CA HIS A 196 -17.85 3.43 2.42
C HIS A 196 -19.08 3.28 1.50
N ASN A 197 -18.93 3.57 0.20
CA ASN A 197 -19.99 3.38 -0.79
C ASN A 197 -20.42 1.91 -0.94
N ALA A 198 -19.47 0.96 -0.89
CA ALA A 198 -19.78 -0.46 -0.90
C ALA A 198 -20.55 -0.90 0.36
N LEU A 199 -20.16 -0.40 1.54
CA LEU A 199 -20.82 -0.71 2.81
C LEU A 199 -22.26 -0.19 2.89
N LYS A 200 -22.58 0.94 2.25
CA LYS A 200 -23.97 1.44 2.14
C LYS A 200 -24.92 0.49 1.41
N LYS A 201 -24.38 -0.46 0.62
CA LYS A 201 -25.17 -1.49 -0.08
C LYS A 201 -25.45 -2.70 0.80
N THR A 202 -24.94 -2.71 2.04
CA THR A 202 -25.15 -3.77 3.04
C THR A 202 -26.21 -3.36 4.06
N THR A 203 -26.62 -4.31 4.91
CA THR A 203 -27.52 -4.11 6.04
C THR A 203 -26.80 -3.65 7.31
N ALA A 204 -25.46 -3.53 7.29
CA ALA A 204 -24.67 -3.19 8.46
C ALA A 204 -24.95 -1.76 8.97
N ASN A 205 -25.14 -1.62 10.27
CA ASN A 205 -25.08 -0.33 10.96
C ASN A 205 -23.60 0.06 11.13
N PHE A 206 -23.10 0.97 10.29
CA PHE A 206 -21.69 1.32 10.29
C PHE A 206 -21.44 2.83 10.40
N GLN A 207 -20.27 3.17 10.95
CA GLN A 207 -19.75 4.53 11.01
C GLN A 207 -18.40 4.58 10.31
N THR A 208 -18.14 5.64 9.55
CA THR A 208 -16.80 5.95 9.04
C THR A 208 -16.20 7.10 9.83
N LEU A 209 -14.94 6.96 10.24
CA LEU A 209 -14.19 7.97 10.99
C LEU A 209 -12.82 8.16 10.32
N ASP A 210 -12.54 9.39 9.89
CA ASP A 210 -11.24 9.80 9.38
C ASP A 210 -10.44 10.43 10.52
N LEU A 211 -9.72 9.59 11.27
CA LEU A 211 -8.91 10.05 12.40
C LEU A 211 -7.66 10.81 11.91
N ASP A 212 -7.19 10.49 10.72
CA ASP A 212 -6.05 11.13 10.08
C ASP A 212 -6.25 12.65 9.93
N ILE A 213 -7.34 13.10 9.30
CA ILE A 213 -7.60 14.53 9.10
C ILE A 213 -7.87 15.29 10.42
N ILE A 214 -8.54 14.65 11.38
CA ILE A 214 -8.80 15.24 12.70
C ILE A 214 -7.47 15.43 13.45
N THR A 215 -6.61 14.41 13.45
CA THR A 215 -5.31 14.45 14.14
C THR A 215 -4.40 15.49 13.53
N TYR A 216 -4.38 15.63 12.21
CA TYR A 216 -3.61 16.64 11.52
C TYR A 216 -3.98 18.07 11.93
N HIS A 217 -5.28 18.39 11.92
CA HIS A 217 -5.69 19.74 12.28
C HIS A 217 -5.38 20.04 13.74
N ASN A 218 -5.63 19.09 14.63
CA ASN A 218 -5.27 19.24 16.04
C ASN A 218 -3.76 19.44 16.24
N TYR A 219 -2.92 18.69 15.52
CA TYR A 219 -1.47 18.87 15.54
C TYR A 219 -1.06 20.29 15.12
N HIS A 220 -1.58 20.77 13.99
CA HIS A 220 -1.23 22.09 13.47
C HIS A 220 -1.80 23.24 14.30
N ILE A 221 -3.00 23.09 14.87
CA ILE A 221 -3.55 24.06 15.83
C ILE A 221 -2.61 24.18 17.03
N HIS A 222 -2.21 23.04 17.61
CA HIS A 222 -1.30 23.01 18.74
C HIS A 222 0.07 23.61 18.38
N ARG A 223 0.70 23.16 17.30
CA ARG A 223 2.02 23.66 16.86
C ARG A 223 2.02 25.17 16.60
N ILE A 224 1.08 25.64 15.78
CA ILE A 224 1.07 27.01 15.28
C ILE A 224 0.59 28.00 16.36
N HIS A 225 -0.48 27.65 17.09
CA HIS A 225 -1.17 28.61 17.97
C HIS A 225 -0.86 28.43 19.45
N ASN A 226 -0.60 27.20 19.92
CA ASN A 226 -0.19 27.00 21.31
C ASN A 226 1.33 27.16 21.45
N LEU A 227 2.11 26.44 20.64
CA LEU A 227 3.56 26.40 20.80
C LEU A 227 4.28 27.57 20.12
N CYS A 228 3.72 28.18 19.07
CA CYS A 228 4.37 29.24 18.29
C CYS A 228 5.75 28.84 17.71
N ASP A 229 6.03 27.54 17.62
CA ASP A 229 7.37 26.99 17.40
C ASP A 229 7.30 25.59 16.77
N SER A 230 8.44 24.99 16.47
CA SER A 230 8.52 23.58 16.09
C SER A 230 8.26 22.65 17.28
N VAL A 231 7.84 21.42 16.97
CA VAL A 231 7.68 20.37 17.99
C VAL A 231 9.00 19.64 18.11
N VAL A 232 9.63 19.70 19.29
CA VAL A 232 10.88 18.99 19.58
C VAL A 232 10.57 17.81 20.50
N LEU A 233 10.95 16.61 20.07
CA LEU A 233 10.77 15.37 20.83
C LEU A 233 11.86 15.21 21.92
N PRO A 234 11.66 14.35 22.95
CA PRO A 234 12.64 14.11 24.01
C PRO A 234 14.08 13.82 23.55
N SER A 235 14.29 13.19 22.39
CA SER A 235 15.61 12.92 21.80
C SER A 235 16.31 14.16 21.24
N GLY A 236 15.64 15.31 21.20
CA GLY A 236 16.05 16.50 20.47
C GLY A 236 15.68 16.47 18.99
N LEU A 237 14.94 15.46 18.51
CA LEU A 237 14.45 15.44 17.14
C LEU A 237 13.39 16.53 16.94
N GLU A 238 13.66 17.46 16.04
CA GLU A 238 12.69 18.45 15.59
C GLU A 238 11.76 17.85 14.54
N MET A 239 10.46 17.88 14.81
CA MET A 239 9.43 17.43 13.87
C MET A 239 9.38 18.38 12.66
N PRO A 240 9.25 17.85 11.43
CA PRO A 240 8.98 18.68 10.26
C PRO A 240 7.76 19.58 10.46
N GLU A 241 7.73 20.74 9.79
CA GLU A 241 6.58 21.65 9.88
C GLU A 241 5.25 20.97 9.53
N ASP A 242 5.30 20.04 8.56
CA ASP A 242 4.19 19.20 8.11
C ASP A 242 4.61 17.73 8.07
N PRO A 243 4.44 16.99 9.18
CA PRO A 243 4.81 15.57 9.25
C PRO A 243 4.05 14.66 8.27
N TRP A 244 2.93 15.12 7.70
CA TRP A 244 2.07 14.33 6.82
C TRP A 244 2.53 14.31 5.36
N GLN A 245 3.57 15.09 5.00
CA GLN A 245 4.09 15.07 3.63
C GLN A 245 4.79 13.75 3.31
N ALA A 246 4.69 13.31 2.06
CA ALA A 246 5.30 12.06 1.60
C ALA A 246 6.83 12.02 1.81
N ALA A 247 7.51 13.18 1.83
CA ALA A 247 8.94 13.30 2.11
C ALA A 247 9.32 13.01 3.58
N HIS A 248 8.34 12.86 4.47
CA HIS A 248 8.50 12.66 5.91
C HIS A 248 7.81 11.39 6.41
N TYR A 249 7.45 10.45 5.52
CA TYR A 249 6.83 9.19 5.94
C TYR A 249 7.75 8.29 6.78
N ASP A 250 9.06 8.46 6.65
CA ASP A 250 10.08 7.74 7.41
C ASP A 250 9.96 7.97 8.93
N ILE A 251 9.61 9.19 9.37
CA ILE A 251 9.50 9.49 10.80
C ILE A 251 8.31 8.78 11.48
N TRP A 252 7.29 8.36 10.73
CA TRP A 252 6.13 7.61 11.26
C TRP A 252 6.43 6.15 11.60
N PHE A 253 7.64 5.67 11.29
CA PHE A 253 8.15 4.39 11.79
C PHE A 253 8.92 4.52 13.11
N MET A 254 9.21 5.74 13.57
CA MET A 254 9.95 5.98 14.81
C MET A 254 9.02 5.86 16.02
N SER A 255 9.44 5.11 17.04
CA SER A 255 8.64 4.88 18.25
C SER A 255 8.29 6.18 18.97
N GLU A 256 9.24 7.10 19.07
CA GLU A 256 9.08 8.39 19.77
C GLU A 256 8.03 9.30 19.10
N VAL A 257 7.94 9.28 17.76
CA VAL A 257 6.89 9.98 17.02
C VAL A 257 5.52 9.38 17.34
N ILE A 258 5.43 8.04 17.41
CA ILE A 258 4.18 7.38 17.79
C ILE A 258 3.85 7.62 19.27
N ASP A 259 4.84 7.75 20.15
CA ASP A 259 4.64 8.09 21.57
C ASP A 259 4.09 9.51 21.73
N TYR A 260 4.52 10.48 20.92
CA TYR A 260 3.94 11.81 20.89
C TYR A 260 2.41 11.77 20.62
N PHE A 261 1.96 10.91 19.71
CA PHE A 261 0.53 10.70 19.43
C PHE A 261 -0.16 9.71 20.39
N GLY A 262 0.54 9.21 21.41
CA GLY A 262 0.01 8.28 22.41
C GLY A 262 -1.30 8.73 23.06
N PRO A 263 -1.46 10.01 23.47
CA PRO A 263 -2.72 10.50 24.02
C PRO A 263 -3.92 10.34 23.06
N VAL A 264 -3.72 10.65 21.78
CA VAL A 264 -4.76 10.50 20.74
C VAL A 264 -5.10 9.02 20.53
N ILE A 265 -4.09 8.15 20.46
CA ILE A 265 -4.28 6.71 20.32
C ILE A 265 -5.10 6.15 21.50
N ASN A 266 -4.74 6.55 22.73
CA ASN A 266 -5.43 6.10 23.93
C ASN A 266 -6.89 6.59 23.99
N GLU A 267 -7.13 7.87 23.69
CA GLU A 267 -8.48 8.45 23.65
C GLU A 267 -9.38 7.71 22.65
N VAL A 268 -8.88 7.47 21.44
CA VAL A 268 -9.61 6.75 20.39
C VAL A 268 -9.86 5.31 20.83
N ALA A 269 -8.85 4.64 21.40
CA ALA A 269 -9.00 3.28 21.90
C ALA A 269 -10.07 3.18 23.00
N ASP A 270 -10.08 4.13 23.95
CA ASP A 270 -11.10 4.22 24.99
C ASP A 270 -12.50 4.32 24.39
N LYS A 271 -12.67 5.18 23.38
CA LYS A 271 -13.95 5.38 22.68
C LYS A 271 -14.38 4.15 21.89
N ILE A 272 -13.46 3.46 21.22
CA ILE A 272 -13.74 2.20 20.52
C ILE A 272 -14.21 1.13 21.51
N VAL A 273 -13.48 0.96 22.61
CA VAL A 273 -13.81 -0.03 23.65
C VAL A 273 -15.15 0.28 24.32
N ALA A 274 -15.47 1.56 24.53
CA ALA A 274 -16.77 1.97 25.07
C ALA A 274 -17.92 1.72 24.09
N ALA A 275 -17.71 1.99 22.79
CA ALA A 275 -18.72 1.81 21.75
C ALA A 275 -18.98 0.33 21.39
N ARG A 276 -17.98 -0.54 21.60
CA ARG A 276 -18.02 -2.00 21.32
C ARG A 276 -18.52 -2.33 19.90
N PRO A 277 -17.87 -1.82 18.84
CA PRO A 277 -18.23 -2.21 17.49
C PRO A 277 -17.97 -3.71 17.29
N LYS A 278 -18.84 -4.42 16.55
CA LYS A 278 -18.59 -5.84 16.25
C LYS A 278 -17.35 -6.01 15.36
N ILE A 279 -17.15 -5.11 14.40
CA ILE A 279 -16.01 -5.09 13.49
C ILE A 279 -15.30 -3.74 13.59
N LEU A 280 -13.99 -3.75 13.84
CA LEU A 280 -13.11 -2.60 13.61
C LEU A 280 -12.40 -2.81 12.26
N ALA A 281 -12.84 -2.07 11.25
CA ALA A 281 -12.28 -2.08 9.92
C ALA A 281 -11.28 -0.93 9.73
N MET A 282 -10.09 -1.18 9.20
CA MET A 282 -9.07 -0.14 9.02
C MET A 282 -8.48 -0.12 7.61
N SER A 283 -8.31 1.08 7.05
CA SER A 283 -7.56 1.32 5.83
C SER A 283 -6.08 1.49 6.15
N ILE A 284 -5.24 0.62 5.61
CA ILE A 284 -3.81 0.54 5.93
C ILE A 284 -2.95 0.94 4.72
N GLN A 285 -1.99 1.80 5.01
CA GLN A 285 -0.93 2.27 4.11
C GLN A 285 0.40 2.20 4.84
N ALA A 286 1.52 2.14 4.11
CA ALA A 286 2.84 2.01 4.72
C ALA A 286 3.14 3.05 5.81
N CYS A 287 2.65 4.28 5.64
CA CYS A 287 2.85 5.38 6.60
C CYS A 287 1.99 5.30 7.87
N ASN A 288 0.89 4.53 7.90
CA ASN A 288 -0.01 4.47 9.05
C ASN A 288 0.05 3.15 9.83
N GLU A 289 0.97 2.25 9.48
CA GLU A 289 1.03 0.89 10.02
C GLU A 289 1.38 0.87 11.51
N THR A 290 2.39 1.63 11.92
CA THR A 290 2.86 1.64 13.31
C THR A 290 1.79 2.22 14.24
N PHE A 291 1.15 3.31 13.83
CA PHE A 291 0.03 3.92 14.55
C PHE A 291 -1.14 2.94 14.67
N SER A 292 -1.57 2.38 13.54
CA SER A 292 -2.70 1.45 13.47
C SER A 292 -2.48 0.21 14.31
N ARG A 293 -1.27 -0.38 14.25
CA ARG A 293 -0.91 -1.55 15.06
C ARG A 293 -0.98 -1.27 16.55
N ARG A 294 -0.50 -0.11 17.01
CA ARG A 294 -0.59 0.28 18.43
C ARG A 294 -2.03 0.39 18.88
N LEU A 295 -2.90 1.01 18.07
CA LEU A 295 -4.33 1.08 18.34
C LEU A 295 -4.99 -0.30 18.39
N ILE A 296 -4.74 -1.16 17.39
CA ILE A 296 -5.27 -2.53 17.32
C ILE A 296 -4.87 -3.32 18.57
N ASN A 297 -3.62 -3.23 19.02
CA ASN A 297 -3.14 -3.95 20.19
C ASN A 297 -3.86 -3.52 21.47
N ILE A 298 -4.10 -2.22 21.66
CA ILE A 298 -4.85 -1.71 22.82
C ILE A 298 -6.31 -2.20 22.77
N VAL A 299 -6.95 -2.14 21.59
CA VAL A 299 -8.33 -2.62 21.41
C VAL A 299 -8.42 -4.13 21.66
N ARG A 300 -7.51 -4.94 21.10
CA ARG A 300 -7.46 -6.40 21.35
C ARG A 300 -7.33 -6.73 22.84
N ALA A 301 -6.48 -6.02 23.56
CA ALA A 301 -6.26 -6.27 24.98
C ALA A 301 -7.50 -5.99 25.84
N ARG A 302 -8.39 -5.09 25.38
CA ARG A 302 -9.52 -4.57 26.17
C ARG A 302 -10.90 -4.98 25.67
N SER A 303 -11.01 -5.39 24.42
CA SER A 303 -12.23 -5.86 23.75
C SER A 303 -11.86 -6.98 22.77
N PRO A 304 -11.38 -8.14 23.27
CA PRO A 304 -10.85 -9.24 22.46
C PRO A 304 -11.87 -9.82 21.46
N GLU A 305 -13.16 -9.63 21.70
CA GLU A 305 -14.27 -10.06 20.85
C GLU A 305 -14.46 -9.25 19.57
N THR A 306 -14.00 -8.00 19.53
CA THR A 306 -14.12 -7.16 18.33
C THR A 306 -13.37 -7.82 17.16
N ILE A 307 -13.94 -7.89 15.96
CA ILE A 307 -13.24 -8.45 14.80
C ILE A 307 -12.34 -7.38 14.18
N ILE A 308 -11.07 -7.69 13.90
CA ILE A 308 -10.15 -6.80 13.16
C ILE A 308 -10.21 -7.13 11.67
N LEU A 309 -10.68 -6.18 10.87
CA LEU A 309 -10.71 -6.25 9.41
C LEU A 309 -9.77 -5.21 8.81
N LEU A 310 -8.82 -5.62 7.97
CA LEU A 310 -7.91 -4.69 7.31
C LEU A 310 -8.14 -4.62 5.79
N GLY A 311 -7.79 -3.49 5.20
CA GLY A 311 -7.72 -3.30 3.75
C GLY A 311 -6.78 -2.14 3.41
N GLY A 312 -6.85 -1.63 2.18
CA GLY A 312 -6.03 -0.50 1.74
C GLY A 312 -4.75 -0.90 1.00
N TYR A 313 -3.94 0.10 0.64
CA TYR A 313 -2.82 -0.07 -0.28
C TYR A 313 -1.78 -1.09 0.22
N SER A 314 -1.52 -1.17 1.53
CA SER A 314 -0.59 -2.19 2.08
C SER A 314 -1.12 -3.63 1.99
N CYS A 315 -2.41 -3.82 1.66
CA CYS A 315 -3.08 -5.10 1.52
C CYS A 315 -3.24 -5.53 0.04
N TYR A 316 -2.48 -4.96 -0.90
CA TYR A 316 -2.62 -5.25 -2.34
C TYR A 316 -2.23 -6.68 -2.75
N ASN A 317 -1.48 -7.39 -1.91
CA ASN A 317 -1.01 -8.75 -2.15
C ASN A 317 -1.26 -9.61 -0.92
N ALA A 318 -1.76 -10.83 -1.15
CA ALA A 318 -2.17 -11.75 -0.11
C ALA A 318 -1.04 -12.13 0.86
N ASP A 319 0.14 -12.42 0.33
CA ASP A 319 1.29 -12.85 1.12
C ASP A 319 1.86 -11.70 1.98
N ILE A 320 1.80 -10.48 1.45
CA ILE A 320 2.27 -9.27 2.13
C ILE A 320 1.34 -8.95 3.30
N GLY A 321 0.04 -9.04 3.06
CA GLY A 321 -1.00 -8.71 4.02
C GLY A 321 -0.89 -9.47 5.34
N LEU A 322 -0.95 -10.80 5.26
CA LEU A 322 -0.87 -11.68 6.44
C LEU A 322 0.37 -11.47 7.29
N ARG A 323 1.50 -11.17 6.64
CA ARG A 323 2.79 -11.03 7.30
C ARG A 323 2.98 -9.65 7.91
N ALA A 324 2.43 -8.62 7.28
CA ALA A 324 2.46 -7.26 7.81
C ALA A 324 1.53 -7.08 9.00
N PHE A 325 0.38 -7.78 9.00
CA PHE A 325 -0.65 -7.64 10.03
C PHE A 325 -1.15 -9.01 10.52
N PRO A 326 -0.30 -9.80 11.19
CA PRO A 326 -0.74 -11.05 11.81
C PRO A 326 -1.85 -10.83 12.85
N GLU A 327 -1.98 -9.61 13.40
CA GLU A 327 -3.04 -9.17 14.31
C GLU A 327 -4.45 -9.07 13.67
N ALA A 328 -4.58 -9.12 12.34
CA ALA A 328 -5.87 -9.05 11.65
C ALA A 328 -6.62 -10.39 11.66
N ASP A 329 -7.94 -10.36 11.88
CA ASP A 329 -8.81 -11.54 11.73
C ASP A 329 -9.17 -11.79 10.26
N TYR A 330 -9.43 -10.70 9.54
CA TYR A 330 -9.75 -10.70 8.12
C TYR A 330 -8.99 -9.59 7.39
N MET A 331 -8.73 -9.81 6.11
CA MET A 331 -8.12 -8.81 5.25
C MET A 331 -8.71 -8.85 3.85
N CYS A 332 -9.20 -7.71 3.36
CA CYS A 332 -9.54 -7.55 1.94
C CYS A 332 -8.28 -7.25 1.13
N VAL A 333 -8.00 -8.10 0.15
CA VAL A 333 -6.80 -8.00 -0.70
C VAL A 333 -7.14 -7.35 -2.04
N GLY A 334 -6.38 -6.30 -2.40
CA GLY A 334 -6.61 -5.55 -3.64
C GLY A 334 -7.84 -4.63 -3.58
N GLU A 335 -8.69 -4.67 -4.61
CA GLU A 335 -9.91 -3.86 -4.68
C GLU A 335 -11.03 -4.47 -3.82
N ALA A 336 -11.41 -3.76 -2.77
CA ALA A 336 -12.40 -4.23 -1.80
C ALA A 336 -13.86 -4.01 -2.24
N ASP A 337 -14.11 -3.31 -3.37
CA ASP A 337 -15.44 -2.86 -3.78
C ASP A 337 -16.48 -3.99 -3.84
N LEU A 338 -16.06 -5.19 -4.27
CA LEU A 338 -16.94 -6.36 -4.43
C LEU A 338 -16.77 -7.41 -3.32
N SER A 339 -15.72 -7.35 -2.52
CA SER A 339 -15.43 -8.34 -1.47
C SER A 339 -15.87 -7.90 -0.07
N ILE A 340 -15.80 -6.60 0.25
CA ILE A 340 -16.10 -6.15 1.61
C ILE A 340 -17.57 -6.32 1.99
N GLY A 341 -18.49 -6.07 1.06
CA GLY A 341 -19.93 -6.16 1.32
C GLY A 341 -20.36 -7.57 1.75
N PRO A 342 -20.11 -8.60 0.92
CA PRO A 342 -20.45 -9.98 1.28
C PRO A 342 -19.72 -10.48 2.52
N LEU A 343 -18.47 -10.05 2.75
CA LEU A 343 -17.73 -10.37 3.96
C LEU A 343 -18.44 -9.81 5.20
N VAL A 344 -18.73 -8.51 5.21
CA VAL A 344 -19.38 -7.85 6.34
C VAL A 344 -20.76 -8.45 6.61
N GLU A 345 -21.59 -8.70 5.58
CA GLU A 345 -22.89 -9.36 5.72
C GLU A 345 -22.80 -10.74 6.39
N SER A 346 -21.74 -11.49 6.12
CA SER A 346 -21.51 -12.79 6.74
C SER A 346 -21.08 -12.62 8.21
N LEU A 347 -20.14 -11.70 8.47
CA LEU A 347 -19.64 -11.44 9.82
C LEU A 347 -20.73 -10.89 10.75
N ILE A 348 -21.60 -9.98 10.30
CA ILE A 348 -22.70 -9.47 11.13
C ILE A 348 -23.72 -10.55 11.48
N ARG A 349 -23.83 -11.62 10.67
CA ARG A 349 -24.64 -12.81 10.95
C ARG A 349 -23.94 -13.88 11.79
N ASP A 350 -22.76 -13.56 12.32
CA ASP A 350 -21.90 -14.49 13.09
C ASP A 350 -21.49 -15.74 12.28
N GLU A 351 -21.43 -15.61 10.96
CA GLU A 351 -20.96 -16.68 10.08
C GLU A 351 -19.43 -16.73 10.10
N HIS A 352 -18.89 -17.96 10.16
CA HIS A 352 -17.46 -18.20 10.00
C HIS A 352 -17.09 -18.16 8.51
N VAL A 353 -16.37 -17.13 8.10
CA VAL A 353 -15.90 -16.96 6.71
C VAL A 353 -14.48 -17.54 6.59
N ALA A 354 -14.28 -18.41 5.60
CA ALA A 354 -13.00 -18.96 5.23
C ALA A 354 -12.93 -19.14 3.70
N ASN A 355 -11.73 -18.96 3.14
CA ASN A 355 -11.38 -19.12 1.72
C ASN A 355 -12.29 -18.33 0.77
N MET A 356 -12.76 -17.15 1.20
CA MET A 356 -13.60 -16.27 0.39
C MET A 356 -12.74 -15.53 -0.66
N PRO A 357 -13.17 -15.47 -1.94
CA PRO A 357 -12.45 -14.71 -2.96
C PRO A 357 -12.19 -13.25 -2.56
N GLY A 358 -10.93 -12.83 -2.68
CA GLY A 358 -10.50 -11.47 -2.33
C GLY A 358 -10.27 -11.22 -0.85
N VAL A 359 -10.48 -12.23 0.01
CA VAL A 359 -10.38 -12.09 1.45
C VAL A 359 -9.42 -13.13 1.98
N ILE A 360 -8.58 -12.72 2.92
CA ILE A 360 -7.83 -13.64 3.76
C ILE A 360 -8.46 -13.69 5.13
N SER A 361 -8.63 -14.89 5.67
CA SER A 361 -9.03 -15.12 7.05
C SER A 361 -7.97 -15.91 7.80
N ARG A 362 -7.89 -15.69 9.11
CA ARG A 362 -7.19 -16.60 10.04
C ARG A 362 -7.75 -18.03 10.01
N ASN A 363 -8.98 -18.21 9.53
CA ASN A 363 -9.67 -19.49 9.47
C ASN A 363 -9.49 -20.21 8.13
N ASP A 364 -8.73 -19.64 7.19
CA ASP A 364 -8.51 -20.23 5.87
C ASP A 364 -7.79 -21.59 5.99
N ASP A 365 -8.23 -22.58 5.21
CA ASP A 365 -7.44 -23.79 5.01
C ASP A 365 -6.20 -23.41 4.19
N THR A 366 -5.01 -23.51 4.79
CA THR A 366 -3.73 -23.18 4.15
C THR A 366 -3.41 -24.07 2.95
N LYS A 367 -4.17 -25.15 2.72
CA LYS A 367 -4.07 -25.98 1.51
C LYS A 367 -4.80 -25.39 0.31
N ILE A 368 -5.75 -24.49 0.54
CA ILE A 368 -6.47 -23.81 -0.53
C ILE A 368 -5.71 -22.53 -0.86
N PRO A 369 -5.21 -22.36 -2.10
CA PRO A 369 -4.52 -21.14 -2.47
C PRO A 369 -5.48 -19.95 -2.41
N PHE A 370 -4.95 -18.77 -2.10
CA PHE A 370 -5.71 -17.52 -2.14
C PHE A 370 -6.39 -17.35 -3.50
N ILE A 371 -7.68 -16.98 -3.48
CA ILE A 371 -8.48 -16.73 -4.68
C ILE A 371 -8.65 -15.21 -4.82
N PRO A 372 -8.18 -14.58 -5.91
CA PRO A 372 -8.38 -13.14 -6.12
C PRO A 372 -9.87 -12.75 -6.17
N ALA A 373 -10.17 -11.53 -5.73
CA ALA A 373 -11.52 -10.98 -5.84
C ALA A 373 -11.96 -10.87 -7.32
N PRO A 374 -13.26 -11.02 -7.63
CA PRO A 374 -13.77 -10.52 -8.90
C PRO A 374 -13.53 -9.01 -8.98
N MET A 375 -13.10 -8.54 -10.15
CA MET A 375 -12.89 -7.11 -10.40
C MET A 375 -14.13 -6.52 -11.09
N GLN A 376 -14.55 -5.34 -10.65
CA GLN A 376 -15.60 -4.60 -11.34
C GLN A 376 -15.06 -4.09 -12.69
N HIS A 377 -15.51 -4.67 -13.80
CA HIS A 377 -15.03 -4.29 -15.14
C HIS A 377 -15.54 -2.92 -15.60
N ASN A 378 -16.85 -2.68 -15.45
CA ASN A 378 -17.45 -1.39 -15.75
C ASN A 378 -17.37 -0.48 -14.51
N LEU A 379 -16.40 0.44 -14.51
CA LEU A 379 -16.19 1.35 -13.37
C LEU A 379 -17.34 2.35 -13.19
N ASP A 380 -18.21 2.56 -14.18
CA ASP A 380 -19.36 3.46 -14.07
C ASP A 380 -20.43 2.94 -13.09
N GLU A 381 -20.40 1.64 -12.75
CA GLU A 381 -21.28 1.00 -11.77
C GLU A 381 -20.82 1.24 -10.32
N LEU A 382 -19.61 1.77 -10.13
CA LEU A 382 -19.12 2.20 -8.82
C LEU A 382 -19.55 3.63 -8.56
N ASP A 383 -20.19 3.85 -7.43
CA ASP A 383 -20.52 5.20 -6.97
C ASP A 383 -19.21 5.96 -6.67
N PHE A 384 -19.10 7.17 -7.20
CA PHE A 384 -17.92 8.00 -6.93
C PHE A 384 -17.87 8.48 -5.46
N PRO A 385 -16.67 8.77 -4.92
CA PRO A 385 -16.46 9.27 -3.56
C PRO A 385 -17.29 10.53 -3.23
N LYS A 386 -18.14 10.43 -2.19
CA LYS A 386 -18.96 11.56 -1.68
C LYS A 386 -18.60 12.02 -0.26
N TYR A 387 -17.74 11.30 0.44
CA TYR A 387 -17.23 11.68 1.77
C TYR A 387 -18.34 11.99 2.79
N GLU A 388 -19.45 11.24 2.77
CA GLU A 388 -20.67 11.59 3.52
C GLU A 388 -20.49 11.57 5.05
N TRP A 389 -19.35 11.09 5.56
CA TRP A 389 -19.00 11.09 6.98
C TRP A 389 -18.39 12.39 7.48
N ILE A 390 -17.84 13.26 6.60
CA ILE A 390 -17.23 14.53 7.01
C ILE A 390 -17.26 15.56 5.87
N GLY A 391 -17.44 16.84 6.20
CA GLY A 391 -17.47 17.91 5.20
C GLY A 391 -16.19 17.97 4.35
N THR A 392 -16.31 18.17 3.04
CA THR A 392 -15.14 18.25 2.15
C THR A 392 -14.27 19.49 2.41
N ASP A 393 -14.81 20.45 3.17
CA ASP A 393 -14.16 21.70 3.51
C ASP A 393 -12.94 21.51 4.43
N ILE A 394 -12.98 20.47 5.27
CA ILE A 394 -11.90 20.12 6.18
C ILE A 394 -10.66 19.56 5.47
N TYR A 395 -10.80 18.98 4.27
CA TYR A 395 -9.66 18.45 3.53
C TYR A 395 -8.87 19.60 2.87
N VAL A 396 -8.18 20.36 3.71
CA VAL A 396 -7.36 21.51 3.36
C VAL A 396 -6.09 21.44 4.20
N ASN A 397 -4.93 21.68 3.60
CA ASN A 397 -3.71 21.74 4.39
C ASN A 397 -3.69 23.03 5.24
N PHE A 398 -2.77 23.11 6.23
CA PHE A 398 -2.70 24.29 7.10
C PHE A 398 -2.41 25.60 6.34
N ASN A 399 -1.89 25.53 5.10
CA ASN A 399 -1.63 26.68 4.22
C ASN A 399 -2.84 27.13 3.38
N GLY A 400 -3.99 26.46 3.47
CA GLY A 400 -5.21 26.83 2.73
C GLY A 400 -5.37 26.18 1.36
N TYR A 401 -4.51 25.24 1.02
CA TYR A 401 -4.55 24.53 -0.24
C TYR A 401 -5.31 23.20 -0.12
N ARG A 402 -6.21 22.95 -1.07
CA ARG A 402 -6.97 21.70 -1.22
C ARG A 402 -6.66 21.05 -2.56
N LEU A 403 -6.07 19.85 -2.51
CA LEU A 403 -5.88 18.99 -3.68
C LEU A 403 -6.81 17.79 -3.56
N THR A 404 -7.66 17.61 -4.57
CA THR A 404 -8.71 16.59 -4.56
C THR A 404 -8.32 15.44 -5.48
N PRO A 405 -8.01 14.25 -4.96
CA PRO A 405 -7.65 13.12 -5.80
C PRO A 405 -8.88 12.58 -6.54
N VAL A 406 -8.73 12.26 -7.82
CA VAL A 406 -9.78 11.68 -8.66
C VAL A 406 -9.22 10.53 -9.48
N ILE A 407 -10.08 9.59 -9.84
CA ILE A 407 -9.70 8.37 -10.55
C ILE A 407 -10.59 8.20 -11.77
N ALA A 408 -10.01 8.33 -12.95
CA ALA A 408 -10.67 8.05 -14.23
C ALA A 408 -10.45 6.61 -14.67
N SER A 409 -9.32 5.99 -14.30
CA SER A 409 -9.05 4.58 -14.61
C SER A 409 -8.38 3.84 -13.46
N ARG A 410 -8.49 2.51 -13.41
CA ARG A 410 -7.81 1.63 -12.46
C ARG A 410 -6.93 0.64 -13.22
N GLY A 411 -5.72 0.37 -12.73
CA GLY A 411 -4.73 -0.49 -13.37
C GLY A 411 -3.81 0.25 -14.36
N CYS A 412 -3.05 -0.49 -15.17
CA CYS A 412 -2.07 0.06 -16.11
C CYS A 412 -2.20 -0.61 -17.47
N ARG A 413 -2.45 0.15 -18.55
CA ARG A 413 -2.58 -0.45 -19.90
C ARG A 413 -1.23 -0.87 -20.45
N TRP A 414 -0.15 -0.18 -20.05
CA TRP A 414 1.19 -0.53 -20.48
C TRP A 414 1.70 -1.86 -19.89
N ALA A 415 1.57 -2.04 -18.58
CA ALA A 415 1.90 -3.26 -17.80
C ALA A 415 3.25 -3.97 -18.10
N ARG A 416 4.18 -3.35 -18.82
CA ARG A 416 5.44 -3.98 -19.30
C ARG A 416 6.70 -3.45 -18.63
N CYS A 417 6.63 -2.39 -17.83
CA CYS A 417 7.80 -1.84 -17.13
C CYS A 417 8.43 -2.92 -16.24
N THR A 418 9.72 -3.20 -16.40
CA THR A 418 10.42 -4.31 -15.72
C THR A 418 10.52 -4.13 -14.20
N PHE A 419 10.70 -2.89 -13.76
CA PHE A 419 10.78 -2.53 -12.33
C PHE A 419 9.44 -2.48 -11.61
N CYS A 420 8.31 -2.42 -12.34
CA CYS A 420 7.00 -2.11 -11.76
C CYS A 420 6.25 -3.39 -11.35
N ALA A 421 5.74 -3.41 -10.13
CA ALA A 421 4.86 -4.47 -9.61
C ALA A 421 3.36 -4.18 -9.85
N GLU A 422 2.98 -2.96 -10.23
CA GLU A 422 1.59 -2.56 -10.51
C GLU A 422 1.15 -2.97 -11.93
N ARG A 423 0.89 -4.27 -12.12
CA ARG A 423 0.51 -4.86 -13.41
C ARG A 423 -0.96 -5.30 -13.45
N PHE A 424 -1.83 -4.46 -12.90
CA PHE A 424 -3.26 -4.77 -12.79
C PHE A 424 -4.02 -4.51 -14.10
N TYR A 425 -5.12 -5.25 -14.27
CA TYR A 425 -6.02 -5.11 -15.42
C TYR A 425 -6.60 -3.69 -15.52
N TRP A 426 -6.34 -3.04 -16.66
CA TRP A 426 -6.72 -1.65 -16.89
C TRP A 426 -8.20 -1.50 -17.26
N ARG A 427 -8.91 -0.65 -16.52
CA ARG A 427 -10.34 -0.32 -16.71
C ARG A 427 -10.52 1.18 -16.61
N ILE A 428 -11.44 1.75 -17.37
CA ILE A 428 -11.66 3.21 -17.44
C ILE A 428 -13.16 3.53 -17.34
N ARG A 429 -13.47 4.67 -16.73
CA ARG A 429 -14.83 5.23 -16.66
C ARG A 429 -15.22 5.91 -17.96
N SER A 430 -16.52 6.02 -18.22
CA SER A 430 -16.99 6.86 -19.31
C SER A 430 -16.72 8.34 -19.03
N PRO A 431 -16.48 9.17 -20.07
CA PRO A 431 -16.26 10.61 -19.90
C PRO A 431 -17.38 11.29 -19.13
N LYS A 432 -18.64 10.91 -19.41
CA LYS A 432 -19.80 11.46 -18.72
C LYS A 432 -19.77 11.13 -17.23
N ASN A 433 -19.60 9.85 -16.87
CA ASN A 433 -19.59 9.41 -15.48
C ASN A 433 -18.47 10.08 -14.67
N PHE A 434 -17.27 10.20 -15.25
CA PHE A 434 -16.16 10.88 -14.59
C PHE A 434 -16.42 12.38 -14.41
N VAL A 435 -16.94 13.08 -15.42
CA VAL A 435 -17.21 14.52 -15.32
C VAL A 435 -18.40 14.82 -14.40
N ASP A 436 -19.34 13.89 -14.23
CA ASP A 436 -20.40 14.00 -13.20
C ASP A 436 -19.80 14.09 -11.78
N GLU A 437 -18.74 13.33 -11.48
CA GLU A 437 -18.02 13.44 -10.20
C GLU A 437 -17.29 14.79 -10.07
N LEU A 438 -16.57 15.21 -11.11
CA LEU A 438 -15.85 16.49 -11.09
C LEU A 438 -16.80 17.68 -10.85
N GLU A 439 -17.94 17.68 -11.52
CA GLU A 439 -18.98 18.70 -11.35
C GLU A 439 -19.56 18.68 -9.93
N TRP A 440 -19.82 17.49 -9.38
CA TRP A 440 -20.28 17.36 -8.00
C TRP A 440 -19.24 17.88 -7.00
N LEU A 441 -17.97 17.46 -7.10
CA LEU A 441 -16.89 17.93 -6.23
C LEU A 441 -16.65 19.44 -6.36
N ALA A 442 -16.74 19.99 -7.58
CA ALA A 442 -16.67 21.43 -7.82
C ALA A 442 -17.80 22.20 -7.12
N SER A 443 -19.01 21.64 -7.07
CA SER A 443 -20.12 22.23 -6.29
C SER A 443 -19.87 22.23 -4.77
N LYS A 444 -18.90 21.44 -4.29
CA LYS A 444 -18.46 21.36 -2.89
C LYS A 444 -17.19 22.19 -2.60
N GLY A 445 -16.78 23.04 -3.54
CA GLY A 445 -15.62 23.92 -3.41
C GLY A 445 -14.29 23.26 -3.75
N CYS A 446 -14.28 22.07 -4.34
CA CYS A 446 -13.06 21.43 -4.85
C CYS A 446 -12.79 21.92 -6.28
N HIS A 447 -11.73 22.71 -6.47
CA HIS A 447 -11.42 23.28 -7.80
C HIS A 447 -10.07 22.85 -8.35
N LEU A 448 -9.30 22.08 -7.59
CA LEU A 448 -7.99 21.59 -7.99
C LEU A 448 -7.93 20.08 -7.77
N PHE A 449 -7.82 19.36 -8.88
CA PHE A 449 -7.91 17.91 -8.92
C PHE A 449 -6.59 17.29 -9.33
N MET A 450 -6.22 16.21 -8.65
CA MET A 450 -5.11 15.35 -9.03
C MET A 450 -5.63 14.00 -9.47
N PHE A 451 -5.36 13.67 -10.72
CA PHE A 451 -5.53 12.33 -11.25
C PHE A 451 -4.56 11.36 -10.57
N ASN A 452 -5.11 10.34 -9.89
CA ASN A 452 -4.39 9.43 -9.02
C ASN A 452 -4.51 7.96 -9.48
N GLU A 453 -4.19 7.70 -10.74
CA GLU A 453 -4.12 6.36 -11.31
C GLU A 453 -2.76 6.05 -11.95
N SER A 454 -2.47 4.75 -12.15
CA SER A 454 -1.19 4.30 -12.69
C SER A 454 -0.97 4.63 -14.18
N ASP A 455 -2.05 4.84 -14.97
CA ASP A 455 -1.95 5.09 -16.43
C ASP A 455 -3.12 5.89 -17.02
N LEU A 456 -3.19 7.20 -16.73
CA LEU A 456 -4.26 8.09 -17.18
C LEU A 456 -4.40 8.15 -18.72
N ASN A 457 -3.27 8.29 -19.44
CA ASN A 457 -3.27 8.34 -20.90
C ASN A 457 -3.01 6.98 -21.55
N GLY A 458 -3.28 5.87 -20.85
CA GLY A 458 -3.25 4.54 -21.44
C GLY A 458 -4.13 4.45 -22.69
N HIS A 459 -5.24 5.21 -22.73
CA HIS A 459 -6.06 5.43 -23.92
C HIS A 459 -6.22 6.93 -24.21
N PRO A 460 -5.29 7.56 -24.96
CA PRO A 460 -5.25 9.01 -25.16
C PRO A 460 -6.56 9.60 -25.68
N GLU A 461 -7.27 8.88 -26.55
CA GLU A 461 -8.56 9.30 -27.09
C GLU A 461 -9.65 9.40 -26.01
N MET A 462 -9.60 8.55 -24.98
CA MET A 462 -10.57 8.61 -23.88
C MET A 462 -10.29 9.81 -22.97
N LEU A 463 -9.02 10.13 -22.73
CA LEU A 463 -8.67 11.34 -21.99
C LEU A 463 -9.09 12.60 -22.76
N LEU A 464 -8.94 12.62 -24.08
CA LEU A 464 -9.45 13.71 -24.90
C LEU A 464 -10.97 13.82 -24.84
N ALA A 465 -11.70 12.70 -24.79
CA ALA A 465 -13.15 12.69 -24.61
C ALA A 465 -13.59 13.22 -23.23
N ILE A 466 -12.84 12.90 -22.17
CA ILE A 466 -13.02 13.54 -20.84
C ILE A 466 -12.81 15.06 -20.94
N CYS A 467 -11.74 15.49 -21.61
CA CYS A 467 -11.46 16.91 -21.82
C CYS A 467 -12.60 17.62 -22.58
N ASP A 468 -13.12 16.98 -23.64
CA ASP A 468 -14.25 17.51 -24.43
C ASP A 468 -15.50 17.65 -23.57
N GLU A 469 -15.79 16.70 -22.69
CA GLU A 469 -16.94 16.76 -21.79
C GLU A 469 -16.81 17.87 -20.73
N ILE A 470 -15.61 18.08 -20.17
CA ILE A 470 -15.31 19.21 -19.26
C ILE A 470 -15.53 20.55 -19.97
N ILE A 471 -14.99 20.69 -21.19
CA ILE A 471 -15.13 21.91 -22.00
C ILE A 471 -16.59 22.15 -22.36
N ARG A 472 -17.33 21.11 -22.76
CA ARG A 472 -18.75 21.18 -23.13
C ARG A 472 -19.62 21.69 -21.99
N ARG A 473 -19.35 21.25 -20.75
CA ARG A 473 -20.05 21.74 -19.54
C ARG A 473 -19.57 23.10 -19.06
N GLY A 474 -18.44 23.59 -19.56
CA GLY A 474 -17.87 24.86 -19.16
C GLY A 474 -17.30 24.88 -17.74
N LEU A 475 -16.95 23.71 -17.19
CA LEU A 475 -16.41 23.59 -15.83
C LEU A 475 -15.10 24.38 -15.68
N LYS A 476 -14.97 25.08 -14.56
CA LYS A 476 -13.78 25.87 -14.22
C LYS A 476 -13.01 25.15 -13.12
N VAL A 477 -12.12 24.28 -13.55
CA VAL A 477 -11.31 23.42 -12.68
C VAL A 477 -9.85 23.45 -13.12
N LEU A 478 -8.97 23.16 -12.17
CA LEU A 478 -7.54 22.97 -12.39
C LEU A 478 -7.24 21.48 -12.27
N LEU A 479 -6.52 20.93 -13.23
CA LEU A 479 -6.23 19.50 -13.31
C LEU A 479 -4.72 19.28 -13.29
N THR A 480 -4.29 18.32 -12.50
CA THR A 480 -2.93 17.79 -12.50
C THR A 480 -2.97 16.27 -12.55
N GLY A 481 -1.91 15.64 -13.02
CA GLY A 481 -1.89 14.19 -13.17
C GLY A 481 -0.56 13.65 -13.64
N GLN A 482 -0.50 12.32 -13.75
CA GLN A 482 0.68 11.63 -14.26
C GLN A 482 0.37 11.02 -15.62
N LEU A 483 1.21 11.30 -16.60
CA LEU A 483 1.11 10.71 -17.94
C LEU A 483 2.35 9.90 -18.27
N ARG A 484 2.16 8.85 -19.05
CA ARG A 484 3.23 8.21 -19.78
C ARG A 484 3.62 9.04 -21.00
N ILE A 485 4.90 9.06 -21.35
CA ILE A 485 5.33 9.53 -22.68
C ILE A 485 4.67 8.65 -23.76
N HIS A 486 4.02 9.30 -24.74
CA HIS A 486 3.27 8.61 -25.77
C HIS A 486 3.29 9.40 -27.08
N LYS A 487 3.47 8.72 -28.23
CA LYS A 487 3.58 9.36 -29.56
C LYS A 487 2.35 10.19 -29.97
N LYS A 488 1.18 9.90 -29.40
CA LYS A 488 -0.07 10.66 -29.63
C LYS A 488 -0.17 11.94 -28.79
N CYS A 489 0.72 12.16 -27.82
CA CYS A 489 0.78 13.38 -27.02
C CYS A 489 1.45 14.51 -27.82
N THR A 490 0.79 14.92 -28.91
CA THR A 490 1.23 16.00 -29.79
C THR A 490 0.82 17.37 -29.24
N ARG A 491 1.27 18.45 -29.88
CA ARG A 491 0.83 19.80 -29.54
C ARG A 491 -0.70 19.97 -29.47
N ALA A 492 -1.44 19.43 -30.43
CA ALA A 492 -2.91 19.52 -30.44
C ALA A 492 -3.56 18.76 -29.26
N TYR A 493 -2.94 17.68 -28.80
CA TYR A 493 -3.36 16.95 -27.61
C TYR A 493 -3.23 17.84 -26.37
N PHE A 494 -2.05 18.44 -26.16
CA PHE A 494 -1.82 19.31 -25.01
C PHE A 494 -2.62 20.62 -25.04
N ASP A 495 -2.86 21.20 -26.23
CA ASP A 495 -3.75 22.36 -26.35
C ASP A 495 -5.18 22.03 -25.89
N LYS A 496 -5.67 20.80 -26.13
CA LYS A 496 -6.97 20.35 -25.61
C LYS A 496 -6.94 20.17 -24.10
N LEU A 497 -5.91 19.52 -23.56
CA LEU A 497 -5.73 19.36 -22.11
C LEU A 497 -5.68 20.74 -21.42
N LYS A 498 -4.95 21.70 -21.97
CA LYS A 498 -4.87 23.06 -21.44
C LYS A 498 -6.25 23.72 -21.39
N LYS A 499 -7.04 23.59 -22.46
CA LYS A 499 -8.42 24.12 -22.52
C LYS A 499 -9.36 23.49 -21.50
N ALA A 500 -9.16 22.20 -21.18
CA ALA A 500 -9.92 21.50 -20.16
C ALA A 500 -9.50 21.84 -18.71
N GLY A 501 -8.37 22.54 -18.52
CA GLY A 501 -7.92 23.00 -17.21
C GLY A 501 -6.64 22.35 -16.69
N PHE A 502 -5.94 21.54 -17.50
CA PHE A 502 -4.64 21.00 -17.07
C PHE A 502 -3.61 22.12 -16.89
N VAL A 503 -2.99 22.16 -15.71
CA VAL A 503 -1.99 23.18 -15.34
C VAL A 503 -0.59 22.61 -15.12
N ALA A 504 -0.50 21.37 -14.66
CA ALA A 504 0.76 20.68 -14.45
C ALA A 504 0.60 19.17 -14.73
N LEU A 505 1.60 18.57 -15.37
CA LEU A 505 1.64 17.15 -15.67
C LEU A 505 3.00 16.58 -15.27
N ARG A 506 2.98 15.43 -14.61
CA ARG A 506 4.18 14.66 -14.33
C ARG A 506 4.32 13.54 -15.34
N PHE A 507 5.51 13.36 -15.89
CA PHE A 507 5.82 12.32 -16.83
C PHE A 507 6.69 11.24 -16.18
N GLY A 508 6.19 10.01 -16.19
CA GLY A 508 6.98 8.82 -15.87
C GLY A 508 7.94 8.51 -17.02
N VAL A 509 8.93 9.38 -17.22
CA VAL A 509 9.96 9.23 -18.25
C VAL A 509 10.83 8.02 -17.91
N ASP A 510 11.25 7.95 -16.65
CA ASP A 510 11.93 6.84 -15.95
C ASP A 510 13.29 6.41 -16.53
N ALA A 511 13.56 6.67 -17.81
CA ALA A 511 14.82 6.40 -18.49
C ALA A 511 15.07 7.46 -19.57
N PHE A 512 16.32 7.90 -19.71
CA PHE A 512 16.70 9.00 -20.60
C PHE A 512 17.77 8.62 -21.64
N SER A 513 18.25 7.37 -21.65
CA SER A 513 19.08 6.82 -22.73
C SER A 513 18.31 5.76 -23.53
N ALA A 514 18.76 5.49 -24.76
CA ALA A 514 18.14 4.45 -25.59
C ALA A 514 18.27 3.04 -24.96
N ASN A 515 19.40 2.75 -24.31
CA ASN A 515 19.61 1.48 -23.62
C ASN A 515 18.69 1.36 -22.39
N ALA A 516 18.64 2.36 -21.52
CA ALA A 516 17.78 2.35 -20.33
C ALA A 516 16.29 2.23 -20.69
N LEU A 517 15.82 2.90 -21.76
CA LEU A 517 14.45 2.78 -22.26
C LEU A 517 14.11 1.35 -22.71
N ARG A 518 15.07 0.65 -23.33
CA ARG A 518 14.95 -0.75 -23.74
C ARG A 518 14.92 -1.68 -22.52
N LEU A 519 15.85 -1.51 -21.58
CA LEU A 519 15.95 -2.30 -20.35
C LEU A 519 14.69 -2.20 -19.51
N GLN A 520 14.12 -1.00 -19.39
CA GLN A 520 12.91 -0.73 -18.63
C GLN A 520 11.62 -1.03 -19.43
N LYS A 521 11.72 -1.49 -20.68
CA LYS A 521 10.58 -1.75 -21.59
C LYS A 521 9.63 -0.55 -21.64
N LYS A 522 10.15 0.65 -21.91
CA LYS A 522 9.37 1.90 -21.96
C LYS A 522 8.70 2.15 -23.33
N GLY A 523 9.11 1.48 -24.40
CA GLY A 523 8.35 1.50 -25.66
C GLY A 523 8.19 2.89 -26.31
N TYR A 524 9.08 3.83 -26.01
CA TYR A 524 9.23 5.12 -26.68
C TYR A 524 10.71 5.48 -26.74
N THR A 525 11.05 6.49 -27.55
CA THR A 525 12.43 6.94 -27.81
C THR A 525 12.77 8.24 -27.08
N THR A 526 14.06 8.56 -26.98
CA THR A 526 14.54 9.85 -26.45
C THR A 526 14.01 11.03 -27.25
N GLU A 527 13.89 10.90 -28.57
CA GLU A 527 13.24 11.90 -29.43
C GLU A 527 11.77 12.12 -29.06
N THR A 528 11.03 11.04 -28.74
CA THR A 528 9.64 11.14 -28.29
C THR A 528 9.55 11.91 -26.97
N ILE A 529 10.48 11.68 -26.04
CA ILE A 529 10.57 12.42 -24.77
C ILE A 529 10.69 13.93 -25.06
N SER A 530 11.69 14.33 -25.86
CA SER A 530 11.92 15.75 -26.18
C SER A 530 10.74 16.40 -26.88
N ASN A 531 10.11 15.72 -27.84
CA ASN A 531 8.93 16.23 -28.54
C ASN A 531 7.74 16.42 -27.60
N VAL A 532 7.45 15.44 -26.73
CA VAL A 532 6.33 15.51 -25.79
C VAL A 532 6.53 16.60 -24.74
N LEU A 533 7.74 16.72 -24.19
CA LEU A 533 8.06 17.75 -23.19
C LEU A 533 7.97 19.15 -23.79
N ARG A 534 8.51 19.35 -25.00
CA ARG A 534 8.36 20.61 -25.75
C ARG A 534 6.89 20.94 -25.98
N ASP A 535 6.13 20.03 -26.57
CA ASP A 535 4.73 20.26 -26.94
C ASP A 535 3.84 20.56 -25.71
N CYS A 536 4.12 19.91 -24.57
CA CYS A 536 3.47 20.18 -23.28
C CYS A 536 3.80 21.58 -22.75
N HIS A 537 5.09 21.92 -22.71
CA HIS A 537 5.56 23.22 -22.23
C HIS A 537 5.01 24.37 -23.08
N GLU A 538 5.08 24.25 -24.40
CA GLU A 538 4.61 25.31 -25.29
C GLU A 538 3.07 25.46 -25.26
N ALA A 539 2.32 24.43 -24.84
CA ALA A 539 0.88 24.52 -24.52
C ALA A 539 0.59 25.29 -23.23
N GLY A 540 1.63 25.68 -22.49
CA GLY A 540 1.51 26.38 -21.21
C GLY A 540 1.10 25.47 -20.07
N ILE A 541 1.43 24.18 -20.14
CA ILE A 541 1.26 23.21 -19.06
C ILE A 541 2.64 22.94 -18.45
N ALA A 542 2.74 23.09 -17.13
CA ALA A 542 3.98 22.80 -16.42
C ALA A 542 4.31 21.30 -16.49
N SER A 543 5.56 20.97 -16.77
CA SER A 543 6.04 19.59 -16.92
C SER A 543 6.98 19.22 -15.78
N GLU A 544 6.66 18.11 -15.11
CA GLU A 544 7.55 17.45 -14.17
C GLU A 544 7.98 16.11 -14.75
N ILE A 545 9.17 15.65 -14.38
CA ILE A 545 9.68 14.34 -14.81
C ILE A 545 10.11 13.49 -13.62
N ASN A 546 10.03 12.17 -13.77
CA ASN A 546 10.62 11.19 -12.87
C ASN A 546 11.72 10.41 -13.58
N TRP A 547 12.74 9.98 -12.83
CA TRP A 547 13.84 9.15 -13.31
C TRP A 547 14.04 7.94 -12.38
N VAL A 548 14.13 6.73 -12.93
CA VAL A 548 14.58 5.52 -12.26
C VAL A 548 15.98 5.18 -12.74
N ILE A 549 16.95 5.06 -11.82
CA ILE A 549 18.36 4.81 -12.13
C ILE A 549 18.88 3.54 -11.46
N GLY A 550 19.97 2.99 -12.01
CA GLY A 550 20.62 1.81 -11.47
C GLY A 550 19.88 0.52 -11.80
N VAL A 551 19.18 0.46 -12.94
CA VAL A 551 18.51 -0.76 -13.39
C VAL A 551 19.53 -1.77 -13.95
N PRO A 552 19.29 -3.09 -13.85
CA PRO A 552 20.21 -4.08 -14.41
C PRO A 552 20.50 -3.84 -15.89
N GLY A 553 21.78 -3.82 -16.26
CA GLY A 553 22.25 -3.55 -17.63
C GLY A 553 22.47 -2.07 -17.97
N GLU A 554 22.10 -1.13 -17.10
CA GLU A 554 22.34 0.30 -17.28
C GLU A 554 23.83 0.63 -17.06
N THR A 555 24.41 1.51 -17.86
CA THR A 555 25.83 1.89 -17.76
C THR A 555 26.01 3.30 -17.21
N GLU A 556 27.25 3.68 -16.88
CA GLU A 556 27.51 5.05 -16.46
C GLU A 556 27.31 6.06 -17.61
N GLU A 557 27.59 5.64 -18.84
CA GLU A 557 27.30 6.42 -20.04
C GLU A 557 25.80 6.68 -20.21
N ASP A 558 24.93 5.73 -19.85
CA ASP A 558 23.48 5.94 -19.84
C ASP A 558 23.05 7.08 -18.88
N ILE A 559 23.73 7.18 -17.73
CA ILE A 559 23.51 8.27 -16.77
C ILE A 559 23.97 9.60 -17.34
N ASP A 560 25.13 9.65 -17.99
CA ASP A 560 25.63 10.87 -18.64
C ASP A 560 24.73 11.31 -19.80
N GLU A 561 24.32 10.39 -20.68
CA GLU A 561 23.34 10.64 -21.74
C GLU A 561 22.02 11.17 -21.16
N GLY A 562 21.59 10.63 -20.02
CA GLY A 562 20.37 11.05 -19.35
C GLY A 562 20.44 12.48 -18.81
N ILE A 563 21.56 12.83 -18.16
CA ILE A 563 21.84 14.21 -17.71
C ILE A 563 21.82 15.16 -18.92
N ASP A 564 22.53 14.80 -19.99
CA ASP A 564 22.64 15.64 -21.19
C ASP A 564 21.27 15.84 -21.85
N LEU A 565 20.43 14.79 -21.94
CA LEU A 565 19.09 14.91 -22.50
C LEU A 565 18.19 15.83 -21.64
N ILE A 566 18.28 15.74 -20.31
CA ILE A 566 17.55 16.64 -19.41
C ILE A 566 18.01 18.09 -19.62
N LEU A 567 19.32 18.34 -19.69
CA LEU A 567 19.87 19.69 -19.87
C LEU A 567 19.52 20.28 -21.25
N GLN A 568 19.55 19.47 -22.31
CA GLN A 568 19.09 19.87 -23.65
C GLN A 568 17.61 20.29 -23.64
N ASN A 569 16.80 19.68 -22.78
CA ASN A 569 15.39 19.97 -22.63
C ASN A 569 15.07 20.88 -21.42
N LYS A 570 16.08 21.49 -20.78
CA LYS A 570 15.92 22.29 -19.55
C LYS A 570 14.80 23.33 -19.63
N LYS A 571 14.69 24.03 -20.76
CA LYS A 571 13.64 25.04 -20.98
C LYS A 571 12.21 24.48 -21.07
N TYR A 572 12.05 23.17 -21.23
CA TYR A 572 10.78 22.48 -21.36
C TYR A 572 10.43 21.62 -20.14
N ILE A 573 11.26 21.68 -19.09
CA ILE A 573 11.09 20.89 -17.86
C ILE A 573 11.05 21.88 -16.71
N ASN A 574 9.92 21.93 -16.00
CA ASN A 574 9.79 22.81 -14.84
C ASN A 574 10.50 22.25 -13.61
N ARG A 575 10.48 20.92 -13.45
CA ARG A 575 11.07 20.27 -12.28
C ARG A 575 11.39 18.80 -12.53
N LEU A 576 12.54 18.34 -12.06
CA LEU A 576 12.79 16.92 -11.82
C LEU A 576 12.18 16.56 -10.47
N ALA A 577 11.00 15.91 -10.49
CA ALA A 577 10.20 15.67 -9.31
C ALA A 577 10.82 14.57 -8.44
N ASN A 578 11.30 13.48 -9.04
CA ASN A 578 11.92 12.36 -8.33
C ASN A 578 13.08 11.76 -9.12
N ILE A 579 14.14 11.38 -8.40
CA ILE A 579 15.19 10.48 -8.88
C ILE A 579 15.20 9.30 -7.93
N ASN A 580 14.83 8.13 -8.43
CA ASN A 580 14.71 6.92 -7.63
C ASN A 580 15.78 5.92 -8.05
N PRO A 581 16.79 5.67 -7.20
CA PRO A 581 17.54 4.43 -7.29
C PRO A 581 16.58 3.24 -7.30
N LEU A 582 16.82 2.26 -8.17
CA LEU A 582 15.93 1.11 -8.34
C LEU A 582 15.62 0.43 -7.00
N ILE A 583 14.34 0.46 -6.61
CA ILE A 583 13.81 -0.33 -5.50
C ILE A 583 13.35 -1.67 -6.06
N LEU A 584 14.05 -2.75 -5.68
CA LEU A 584 13.70 -4.10 -6.11
C LEU A 584 12.50 -4.60 -5.31
N SER A 585 11.31 -4.38 -5.88
CA SER A 585 10.03 -4.72 -5.25
C SER A 585 9.63 -6.15 -5.57
N ASN A 586 9.03 -6.82 -4.59
CA ASN A 586 8.46 -8.15 -4.81
C ASN A 586 7.29 -8.05 -5.80
N GLY A 587 7.24 -8.97 -6.76
CA GLY A 587 6.27 -8.96 -7.87
C GLY A 587 6.68 -8.13 -9.09
N SER A 588 7.82 -7.43 -9.05
CA SER A 588 8.44 -6.88 -10.27
C SER A 588 9.06 -7.99 -11.12
N VAL A 589 9.33 -7.73 -12.41
CA VAL A 589 10.02 -8.72 -13.27
C VAL A 589 11.41 -9.03 -12.73
N TYR A 590 12.10 -8.01 -12.22
CA TYR A 590 13.41 -8.17 -11.59
C TYR A 590 13.40 -9.11 -10.38
N TRP A 591 12.27 -9.23 -9.69
CA TRP A 591 12.11 -10.21 -8.60
C TRP A 591 11.71 -11.60 -9.10
N LEU A 592 10.82 -11.66 -10.09
CA LEU A 592 10.27 -12.92 -10.61
C LEU A 592 11.29 -13.68 -11.48
N GLU A 593 12.09 -12.94 -12.25
CA GLU A 593 13.05 -13.45 -13.25
C GLU A 593 14.44 -12.83 -13.01
N PRO A 594 15.04 -12.98 -11.80
CA PRO A 594 16.29 -12.28 -11.46
C PRO A 594 17.46 -12.73 -12.35
N GLU A 595 17.54 -14.02 -12.67
CA GLU A 595 18.63 -14.58 -13.48
C GLU A 595 18.61 -14.06 -14.92
N GLU A 596 17.43 -13.91 -15.54
CA GLU A 596 17.29 -13.37 -16.90
C GLU A 596 17.72 -11.89 -17.00
N HIS A 597 17.81 -11.23 -15.86
CA HIS A 597 18.22 -9.83 -15.72
C HIS A 597 19.58 -9.67 -15.06
N ASN A 598 20.38 -10.74 -14.98
CA ASN A 598 21.71 -10.75 -14.35
C ASN A 598 21.69 -10.26 -12.89
N ILE A 599 20.58 -10.40 -12.16
CA ILE A 599 20.48 -10.04 -10.75
C ILE A 599 20.99 -11.19 -9.90
N LYS A 600 21.85 -10.86 -8.93
CA LYS A 600 22.35 -11.77 -7.90
C LYS A 600 21.95 -11.29 -6.52
N PHE A 601 21.50 -12.23 -5.71
CA PHE A 601 21.17 -12.01 -4.31
C PHE A 601 22.32 -12.46 -3.41
N ARG A 602 22.59 -11.71 -2.34
CA ARG A 602 23.61 -12.07 -1.33
C ARG A 602 23.12 -13.12 -0.33
N LEU A 603 21.81 -13.35 -0.28
CA LEU A 603 21.15 -14.36 0.52
C LEU A 603 20.22 -15.19 -0.39
N PRO A 604 19.87 -16.44 0.00
CA PRO A 604 18.87 -17.21 -0.72
C PRO A 604 17.57 -16.41 -0.91
N GLN A 605 16.99 -16.47 -2.10
CA GLN A 605 15.78 -15.69 -2.42
C GLN A 605 14.62 -15.99 -1.46
N GLU A 606 14.48 -17.23 -1.00
CA GLU A 606 13.50 -17.62 0.01
C GLU A 606 13.71 -16.91 1.35
N GLU A 607 14.96 -16.73 1.78
CA GLU A 607 15.29 -16.03 3.02
C GLU A 607 15.03 -14.53 2.88
N LEU A 608 15.39 -13.95 1.73
CA LEU A 608 15.07 -12.57 1.41
C LEU A 608 13.56 -12.34 1.42
N TYR A 609 12.79 -13.21 0.79
CA TYR A 609 11.34 -13.12 0.80
C TYR A 609 10.77 -13.24 2.22
N LYS A 610 11.32 -14.13 3.05
CA LYS A 610 10.93 -14.30 4.47
C LYS A 610 11.26 -13.11 5.37
N ARG A 611 12.26 -12.29 5.04
CA ARG A 611 12.63 -11.10 5.83
C ARG A 611 12.09 -9.79 5.25
N TYR A 612 12.05 -9.67 3.93
CA TYR A 612 11.81 -8.45 3.19
C TYR A 612 10.72 -8.67 2.14
N PHE A 613 9.49 -8.80 2.60
CA PHE A 613 8.37 -9.22 1.75
C PHE A 613 7.74 -8.12 0.90
N ARG A 614 8.21 -6.87 1.02
CA ARG A 614 7.79 -5.75 0.18
C ARG A 614 8.82 -5.40 -0.88
N ALA A 615 10.02 -5.05 -0.42
CA ALA A 615 11.14 -4.68 -1.28
C ALA A 615 12.45 -5.14 -0.63
N ILE A 616 13.40 -5.52 -1.48
CA ILE A 616 14.69 -6.04 -1.03
C ILE A 616 15.64 -4.87 -0.74
N PRO A 617 16.27 -4.82 0.45
CA PRO A 617 17.27 -3.81 0.76
C PRO A 617 18.38 -3.75 -0.29
N ALA A 618 18.72 -2.54 -0.73
CA ALA A 618 19.64 -2.32 -1.85
C ALA A 618 21.01 -2.99 -1.70
N HIS A 619 21.50 -3.17 -0.47
CA HIS A 619 22.79 -3.78 -0.19
C HIS A 619 22.79 -5.32 -0.32
N LEU A 620 21.61 -5.97 -0.34
CA LEU A 620 21.47 -7.44 -0.39
C LEU A 620 21.39 -7.99 -1.81
N TRP A 621 21.50 -7.14 -2.83
CA TRP A 621 21.47 -7.56 -4.22
C TRP A 621 22.34 -6.66 -5.10
N TYR A 622 22.75 -7.20 -6.24
CA TYR A 622 23.48 -6.48 -7.28
C TYR A 622 23.09 -7.05 -8.64
N SER A 623 23.35 -6.31 -9.72
CA SER A 623 23.32 -6.89 -11.06
C SER A 623 24.74 -7.10 -11.58
N GLU A 624 24.91 -8.03 -12.51
CA GLU A 624 26.12 -8.27 -13.28
C GLU A 624 25.93 -7.77 -14.72
N GLU A 625 27.04 -7.48 -15.41
CA GLU A 625 27.07 -7.04 -16.82
C GLU A 625 26.19 -5.81 -17.14
N PRO A 626 26.54 -4.61 -16.62
CA PRO A 626 27.67 -4.30 -15.74
C PRO A 626 27.36 -4.55 -14.26
N TYR A 627 28.41 -4.54 -13.43
CA TYR A 627 28.25 -4.66 -11.97
C TYR A 627 27.59 -3.40 -11.39
N ILE A 628 26.39 -3.54 -10.82
CA ILE A 628 25.63 -2.43 -10.20
C ILE A 628 25.11 -2.88 -8.82
N ASP A 629 25.69 -2.31 -7.76
CA ASP A 629 25.23 -2.48 -6.38
C ASP A 629 24.71 -1.17 -5.78
N ALA A 630 24.34 -1.19 -4.50
CA ALA A 630 23.85 0.00 -3.79
C ALA A 630 24.80 1.21 -3.88
N ASN A 631 26.11 0.98 -3.83
CA ASN A 631 27.11 2.05 -3.85
C ASN A 631 27.25 2.67 -5.24
N VAL A 632 27.17 1.84 -6.30
CA VAL A 632 27.09 2.35 -7.68
C VAL A 632 25.86 3.23 -7.86
N ARG A 633 24.68 2.77 -7.40
CA ARG A 633 23.44 3.56 -7.48
C ARG A 633 23.53 4.88 -6.72
N LYS A 634 24.11 4.87 -5.50
CA LYS A 634 24.34 6.07 -4.70
C LYS A 634 25.26 7.06 -5.43
N ARG A 635 26.40 6.60 -5.97
CA ARG A 635 27.32 7.47 -6.72
C ARG A 635 26.67 8.08 -7.96
N TRP A 636 25.88 7.31 -8.72
CA TRP A 636 25.17 7.84 -9.88
C TRP A 636 24.10 8.86 -9.49
N PHE A 637 23.36 8.61 -8.42
CA PHE A 637 22.41 9.57 -7.85
C PHE A 637 23.09 10.91 -7.50
N GLU A 638 24.19 10.86 -6.76
CA GLU A 638 24.99 12.05 -6.40
C GLU A 638 25.53 12.77 -7.64
N LYS A 639 26.08 12.03 -8.61
CA LYS A 639 26.57 12.56 -9.88
C LYS A 639 25.48 13.35 -10.62
N ILE A 640 24.26 12.81 -10.70
CA ILE A 640 23.13 13.49 -11.35
C ILE A 640 22.80 14.78 -10.61
N LEU A 641 22.67 14.74 -9.28
CA LEU A 641 22.32 15.91 -8.48
C LEU A 641 23.32 17.03 -8.64
N LEU A 642 24.62 16.73 -8.53
CA LEU A 642 25.69 17.72 -8.66
C LEU A 642 25.69 18.35 -10.06
N ARG A 643 25.64 17.53 -11.12
CA ARG A 643 25.68 18.03 -12.51
C ARG A 643 24.46 18.88 -12.87
N LEU A 644 23.27 18.51 -12.39
CA LEU A 644 22.06 19.29 -12.60
C LEU A 644 22.11 20.60 -11.81
N HIS A 645 22.60 20.57 -10.55
CA HIS A 645 22.76 21.76 -9.72
C HIS A 645 23.76 22.75 -10.32
N GLU A 646 24.95 22.29 -10.74
CA GLU A 646 25.98 23.09 -11.41
C GLU A 646 25.47 23.75 -12.70
N SER A 647 24.46 23.13 -13.33
CA SER A 647 23.82 23.63 -14.55
C SER A 647 22.60 24.51 -14.28
N ASP A 648 22.38 24.93 -13.02
CA ASP A 648 21.24 25.75 -12.57
C ASP A 648 19.87 25.12 -12.93
N PHE A 649 19.79 23.79 -12.88
CA PHE A 649 18.54 23.06 -13.15
C PHE A 649 17.68 22.97 -11.88
N THR A 650 16.37 23.16 -12.01
CA THR A 650 15.43 23.08 -10.88
C THR A 650 15.16 21.62 -10.49
N ILE A 651 15.73 21.20 -9.36
CA ILE A 651 15.46 19.90 -8.73
C ILE A 651 14.44 20.09 -7.60
N GLY A 652 13.62 19.08 -7.30
CA GLY A 652 12.64 19.13 -6.21
C GLY A 652 13.25 19.45 -4.85
N ASP A 653 12.41 19.91 -3.90
CA ASP A 653 12.89 20.40 -2.59
C ASP A 653 13.66 19.37 -1.76
N TRP A 654 13.39 18.07 -1.98
CA TRP A 654 14.16 16.98 -1.38
C TRP A 654 15.65 17.02 -1.74
N ALA A 655 16.01 17.54 -2.91
CA ALA A 655 17.38 17.57 -3.39
C ALA A 655 18.22 18.66 -2.73
N LYS A 656 17.62 19.75 -2.24
CA LYS A 656 18.36 20.81 -1.53
C LYS A 656 19.10 20.25 -0.32
N ARG A 657 18.39 19.45 0.49
CA ARG A 657 18.96 18.77 1.65
C ARG A 657 20.09 17.82 1.28
N VAL A 658 19.90 17.00 0.24
CA VAL A 658 20.92 16.06 -0.23
C VAL A 658 22.13 16.79 -0.79
N ILE A 659 21.93 17.88 -1.53
CA ILE A 659 23.02 18.71 -2.07
C ILE A 659 23.80 19.35 -0.93
N GLU A 660 23.13 19.92 0.08
CA GLU A 660 23.79 20.44 1.29
C GLU A 660 24.58 19.32 2.00
N ASP A 661 24.00 18.14 2.20
CA ASP A 661 24.66 17.00 2.85
C ASP A 661 25.91 16.52 2.08
N VAL A 662 25.83 16.47 0.73
CA VAL A 662 26.92 16.07 -0.18
C VAL A 662 28.01 17.16 -0.26
N VAL A 663 27.63 18.43 -0.36
CA VAL A 663 28.55 19.57 -0.51
C VAL A 663 29.24 19.91 0.82
N GLU A 664 28.52 19.84 1.94
CA GLU A 664 29.04 20.12 3.27
C GLU A 664 29.75 18.93 3.91
N ASN A 665 29.82 17.77 3.21
CA ASN A 665 30.41 16.53 3.73
C ASN A 665 29.79 16.10 5.08
N LYS A 666 28.53 16.49 5.34
CA LYS A 666 27.81 16.15 6.58
C LYS A 666 27.27 14.72 6.56
N ASP A 667 27.30 14.05 5.41
CA ASP A 667 26.81 12.68 5.23
C ASP A 667 27.84 11.59 5.62
N VAL A 668 28.56 11.77 6.74
CA VAL A 668 29.27 10.68 7.42
C VAL A 668 28.33 9.91 8.37
N HIS A 669 27.12 10.43 8.63
CA HIS A 669 26.24 9.91 9.68
C HIS A 669 24.81 9.53 9.25
N ARG A 670 24.47 9.50 7.95
CA ARG A 670 23.13 9.05 7.50
C ARG A 670 23.06 7.89 6.51
N VAL A 671 24.19 7.33 6.08
CA VAL A 671 24.23 5.93 5.61
C VAL A 671 25.42 5.21 6.22
N ALA A 672 25.31 4.93 7.51
CA ALA A 672 25.92 3.78 8.16
C ALA A 672 25.19 3.59 9.50
N ILE A 673 24.46 2.48 9.65
CA ILE A 673 24.62 1.76 10.92
C ILE A 673 26.14 1.54 10.98
N PRO A 674 26.86 2.08 11.98
CA PRO A 674 28.31 2.04 11.98
C PRO A 674 28.74 0.58 11.82
N GLN A 675 29.42 0.28 10.71
CA GLN A 675 30.38 -0.81 10.73
C GLN A 675 31.54 -0.29 11.58
N PRO A 676 31.90 -0.95 12.69
CA PRO A 676 33.12 -0.59 13.39
C PRO A 676 34.29 -0.88 12.45
N GLU A 677 34.93 0.18 11.97
CA GLU A 677 36.31 0.07 11.53
C GLU A 677 37.15 -0.37 12.72
N THR A 678 37.95 -1.39 12.44
CA THR A 678 38.89 -2.01 13.36
C THR A 678 39.93 -1.00 13.84
N GLU A 679 39.70 -0.41 15.01
CA GLU A 679 40.77 -0.14 15.95
C GLU A 679 40.52 -0.98 17.20
N HIS A 680 41.47 -1.88 17.47
CA HIS A 680 41.50 -2.72 18.65
C HIS A 680 41.37 -1.90 19.93
N ASN A 681 40.17 -1.88 20.50
CA ASN A 681 39.97 -1.78 21.95
C ASN A 681 38.85 -2.74 22.34
N GLU A 682 39.26 -3.84 22.97
CA GLU A 682 38.39 -4.86 23.55
C GLU A 682 37.52 -4.25 24.65
N HIS A 683 36.34 -3.74 24.29
CA HIS A 683 35.22 -3.71 25.23
C HIS A 683 34.61 -5.11 25.26
N VAL A 684 35.07 -5.92 26.21
CA VAL A 684 34.50 -7.23 26.54
C VAL A 684 33.04 -7.03 26.94
N LEU A 685 32.11 -7.30 26.03
CA LEU A 685 30.70 -7.49 26.36
C LEU A 685 30.57 -8.72 27.26
N PRO A 686 29.69 -8.71 28.28
CA PRO A 686 29.51 -9.87 29.14
C PRO A 686 28.95 -11.03 28.32
N ASN A 687 29.62 -12.18 28.38
CA ASN A 687 29.05 -13.42 27.84
C ASN A 687 27.83 -13.83 28.70
N PRO A 688 26.77 -14.36 28.09
CA PRO A 688 25.63 -14.92 28.82
C PRO A 688 26.15 -16.00 29.79
N VAL A 689 25.80 -15.87 31.07
CA VAL A 689 26.23 -16.80 32.11
C VAL A 689 25.14 -17.85 32.27
N LEU A 690 25.44 -19.11 31.96
CA LEU A 690 24.55 -20.22 32.30
C LEU A 690 24.41 -20.28 33.83
N ARG A 691 23.19 -20.06 34.33
CA ARG A 691 22.86 -20.11 35.75
C ARG A 691 22.57 -21.52 36.20
N GLU A 692 21.66 -22.18 35.50
CA GLU A 692 21.32 -23.57 35.75
C GLU A 692 20.58 -24.20 34.58
N ASN A 693 20.46 -25.52 34.62
CA ASN A 693 19.49 -26.24 33.83
C ASN A 693 18.23 -26.50 34.66
N TYR A 694 17.08 -26.11 34.13
CA TYR A 694 15.78 -26.26 34.78
C TYR A 694 14.79 -26.98 33.85
N LYS A 695 14.52 -28.26 34.16
CA LYS A 695 13.52 -29.11 33.48
C LYS A 695 13.67 -29.15 31.94
N GLY A 696 14.90 -29.28 31.45
CA GLY A 696 15.21 -29.38 30.02
C GLY A 696 15.44 -28.04 29.32
N PHE A 697 15.60 -26.97 30.09
CA PHE A 697 15.98 -25.64 29.62
C PHE A 697 17.26 -25.17 30.33
N ASP A 698 18.23 -24.72 29.56
CA ASP A 698 19.40 -24.00 30.04
C ASP A 698 19.04 -22.52 30.26
N ILE A 699 19.08 -22.07 31.51
CA ILE A 699 18.78 -20.70 31.89
C ILE A 699 20.06 -19.87 31.89
N TYR A 700 20.13 -18.92 30.97
CA TYR A 700 21.22 -17.95 30.85
C TYR A 700 20.81 -16.61 31.45
N GLU A 701 21.72 -15.95 32.16
CA GLU A 701 21.59 -14.55 32.54
C GLU A 701 22.51 -13.71 31.65
N LEU A 702 21.95 -12.68 31.03
CA LEU A 702 22.69 -11.67 30.30
C LEU A 702 22.17 -10.30 30.70
N SER A 703 23.05 -9.49 31.30
CA SER A 703 22.70 -8.20 31.91
C SER A 703 21.63 -8.38 33.01
N ASP A 704 20.40 -7.90 32.78
CA ASP A 704 19.29 -7.94 33.74
C ASP A 704 18.11 -8.79 33.22
N THR A 705 18.38 -9.78 32.36
CA THR A 705 17.34 -10.62 31.75
C THR A 705 17.76 -12.08 31.76
N PHE A 706 16.80 -12.95 32.07
CA PHE A 706 16.96 -14.40 32.08
C PHE A 706 16.36 -15.01 30.82
N TYR A 707 17.09 -15.96 30.24
CA TYR A 707 16.74 -16.64 28.99
C TYR A 707 16.76 -18.15 29.24
N ALA A 708 15.61 -18.81 29.25
CA ALA A 708 15.54 -20.27 29.22
C ALA A 708 15.54 -20.78 27.79
N VAL A 709 16.61 -21.50 27.45
CA VAL A 709 16.83 -22.09 26.14
C VAL A 709 16.63 -23.60 26.24
N PRO A 710 15.72 -24.21 25.48
CA PRO A 710 15.61 -25.67 25.41
C PRO A 710 16.96 -26.31 25.06
N GLU A 711 17.34 -27.39 25.75
CA GLU A 711 18.63 -28.09 25.56
C GLU A 711 18.88 -28.52 24.10
N ASN A 712 17.83 -28.64 23.28
CA ASN A 712 17.93 -29.03 21.88
C ASN A 712 18.20 -27.87 20.90
N ILE A 713 18.46 -26.65 21.41
CA ILE A 713 18.82 -25.48 20.60
C ILE A 713 20.30 -25.15 20.85
N GLU A 714 21.17 -25.59 19.94
CA GLU A 714 22.62 -25.49 20.11
C GLU A 714 23.22 -24.11 19.77
N ASP A 715 22.47 -23.21 19.11
CA ASP A 715 22.95 -21.88 18.68
C ASP A 715 21.94 -20.78 19.03
N VAL A 716 22.02 -20.16 20.22
CA VAL A 716 21.24 -18.96 20.56
C VAL A 716 22.12 -17.72 20.52
N SER A 717 21.78 -16.78 19.62
CA SER A 717 22.42 -15.46 19.60
C SER A 717 21.68 -14.54 20.57
N PHE A 718 22.27 -14.31 21.74
CA PHE A 718 21.71 -13.43 22.78
C PHE A 718 21.89 -11.92 22.47
N LEU A 719 22.60 -11.60 21.38
CA LEU A 719 22.91 -10.23 20.93
C LEU A 719 21.81 -9.60 20.05
N MET A 720 20.78 -10.36 19.66
CA MET A 720 19.59 -9.83 18.96
C MET A 720 18.40 -9.78 19.91
N THR A 721 18.38 -8.76 20.78
CA THR A 721 17.22 -8.42 21.60
C THR A 721 16.07 -7.98 20.69
N GLY A 722 15.23 -8.94 20.29
CA GLY A 722 14.01 -8.69 19.49
C GLY A 722 13.57 -9.82 18.56
N VAL A 723 14.43 -10.82 18.27
CA VAL A 723 14.04 -11.99 17.46
C VAL A 723 13.91 -13.21 18.37
N MET A 724 12.73 -13.38 18.96
CA MET A 724 12.38 -14.58 19.73
C MET A 724 12.50 -15.82 18.83
N LYS A 725 13.52 -16.66 19.04
CA LYS A 725 13.53 -18.02 18.48
C LYS A 725 12.37 -18.80 19.10
N PRO A 726 11.55 -19.52 18.32
CA PRO A 726 10.47 -20.35 18.87
C PRO A 726 11.01 -21.32 19.93
N GLY A 727 10.45 -21.25 21.14
CA GLY A 727 10.82 -22.11 22.27
C GLY A 727 11.76 -21.50 23.31
N VAL A 728 12.35 -20.33 23.08
CA VAL A 728 13.15 -19.61 24.11
C VAL A 728 12.21 -18.75 24.96
N ILE A 729 12.26 -18.91 26.28
CA ILE A 729 11.46 -18.14 27.25
C ILE A 729 12.35 -17.05 27.84
N THR A 730 11.86 -15.81 27.92
CA THR A 730 12.62 -14.68 28.45
C THR A 730 11.82 -13.92 29.49
N ASP A 731 12.42 -13.55 30.62
CA ASP A 731 11.81 -12.69 31.63
C ASP A 731 12.89 -11.91 32.42
N LEU A 732 12.48 -10.90 33.18
CA LEU A 732 13.37 -10.07 34.00
C LEU A 732 13.83 -10.79 35.28
N THR A 733 13.19 -11.89 35.66
CA THR A 733 13.58 -12.68 36.84
C THR A 733 13.66 -14.17 36.53
N GLU A 734 14.65 -14.85 37.14
CA GLU A 734 14.85 -16.29 37.02
C GLU A 734 13.60 -17.09 37.46
N GLN A 735 12.94 -16.63 38.52
CA GLN A 735 11.75 -17.25 39.07
C GLN A 735 10.56 -17.20 38.11
N ALA A 736 10.41 -16.10 37.35
CA ALA A 736 9.34 -15.96 36.37
C ALA A 736 9.57 -16.88 35.17
N VAL A 737 10.80 -16.97 34.66
CA VAL A 737 11.16 -17.94 33.61
C VAL A 737 10.87 -19.38 34.06
N LYS A 738 11.22 -19.75 35.30
CA LYS A 738 10.92 -21.07 35.87
C LYS A 738 9.41 -21.32 36.05
N SER A 739 8.64 -20.31 36.46
CA SER A 739 7.18 -20.41 36.57
C SER A 739 6.55 -20.68 35.20
N ILE A 740 7.03 -20.00 34.15
CA ILE A 740 6.55 -20.21 32.78
C ILE A 740 6.92 -21.61 32.28
N ILE A 741 8.11 -22.12 32.62
CA ILE A 741 8.50 -23.52 32.33
C ILE A 741 7.56 -24.49 33.05
N ASP A 742 7.27 -24.26 34.32
CA ASP A 742 6.40 -25.12 35.12
C ASP A 742 4.97 -25.12 34.62
N GLU A 743 4.40 -23.96 34.32
CA GLU A 743 3.06 -23.83 33.72
C GLU A 743 3.00 -24.50 32.34
N SER A 744 4.05 -24.37 31.54
CA SER A 744 4.14 -25.00 30.21
C SER A 744 4.23 -26.52 30.31
N LEU A 745 4.98 -27.04 31.29
CA LEU A 745 5.11 -28.48 31.54
C LEU A 745 3.87 -29.07 32.20
N ASP A 746 3.21 -28.35 33.11
CA ASP A 746 1.92 -28.74 33.70
C ASP A 746 0.81 -28.73 32.65
N TRP A 747 0.81 -27.75 31.73
CA TRP A 747 -0.05 -27.75 30.57
C TRP A 747 0.21 -28.97 29.66
N ALA A 748 1.47 -29.29 29.36
CA ALA A 748 1.83 -30.47 28.58
C ALA A 748 1.45 -31.79 29.29
N ASN A 749 1.59 -31.85 30.62
CA ASN A 749 1.24 -33.00 31.44
C ASN A 749 -0.29 -33.16 31.61
N SER A 750 -1.06 -32.07 31.60
CA SER A 750 -2.52 -32.13 31.60
C SER A 750 -3.08 -32.77 30.31
N ARG A 751 -2.40 -32.57 29.17
CA ARG A 751 -2.70 -33.25 27.91
C ARG A 751 -2.15 -34.67 27.83
N SER A 752 -1.05 -34.97 28.52
CA SER A 752 -0.56 -36.35 28.62
C SER A 752 -1.53 -37.25 29.41
N MET A 753 -2.27 -36.70 30.39
CA MET A 753 -3.41 -37.37 31.05
C MET A 753 -4.60 -37.60 30.11
N TYR A 754 -4.85 -36.67 29.17
CA TYR A 754 -5.86 -36.83 28.12
C TYR A 754 -5.46 -37.93 27.11
N ARG A 755 -4.16 -38.04 26.78
CA ARG A 755 -3.59 -39.16 25.99
C ARG A 755 -3.58 -40.48 26.76
N LYS A 756 -3.40 -40.47 28.09
CA LYS A 756 -3.41 -41.68 28.93
C LYS A 756 -4.76 -42.38 28.94
N ARG A 757 -5.87 -41.63 28.82
CA ARG A 757 -7.22 -42.18 28.62
C ARG A 757 -7.41 -42.86 27.25
N ILE A 758 -6.63 -42.46 26.26
CA ILE A 758 -6.64 -43.04 24.91
C ILE A 758 -5.68 -44.25 24.83
N SER A 759 -4.58 -44.24 25.59
CA SER A 759 -3.57 -45.31 25.57
C SER A 759 -3.95 -46.57 26.35
N GLU A 760 -4.94 -46.52 27.25
CA GLU A 760 -5.47 -47.72 27.91
C GLU A 760 -6.31 -48.60 26.96
N ASP A 761 -6.88 -48.03 25.89
CA ASP A 761 -7.69 -48.76 24.90
C ASP A 761 -6.87 -49.38 23.75
N THR A 762 -5.56 -49.13 23.69
CA THR A 762 -4.69 -49.67 22.64
C THR A 762 -3.38 -50.19 23.22
N LYS A 763 -3.46 -51.29 23.98
CA LYS A 763 -2.27 -52.08 24.30
C LYS A 763 -1.73 -52.77 23.04
N GLY A 764 -0.62 -52.24 22.51
CA GLY A 764 0.40 -53.08 21.89
C GLY A 764 0.96 -52.69 20.52
N LYS A 765 1.37 -51.43 20.28
CA LYS A 765 2.38 -51.08 19.25
C LYS A 765 3.29 -49.91 19.70
N PRO A 766 4.59 -49.88 19.35
CA PRO A 766 5.61 -49.01 19.96
C PRO A 766 5.73 -47.62 19.28
N GLU A 767 6.14 -46.62 20.06
CA GLU A 767 6.38 -45.23 19.66
C GLU A 767 7.59 -45.06 18.73
N LEU A 768 7.43 -44.22 17.69
CA LEU A 768 8.46 -43.83 16.72
C LEU A 768 9.28 -42.63 17.23
N ARG A 769 10.58 -42.84 17.46
CA ARG A 769 11.64 -41.82 17.37
C ARG A 769 12.27 -41.93 15.97
N LEU A 770 12.41 -40.80 15.26
CA LEU A 770 13.08 -40.75 13.96
C LEU A 770 14.61 -40.84 14.14
N SER A 771 15.25 -41.76 13.42
CA SER A 771 16.70 -42.00 13.39
C SER A 771 17.22 -42.09 11.93
N PRO A 772 18.55 -42.05 11.70
CA PRO A 772 19.22 -41.62 10.45
C PRO A 772 19.23 -42.67 9.32
N PHE A 773 18.04 -43.01 8.79
CA PHE A 773 17.84 -44.04 7.75
C PHE A 773 17.85 -43.55 6.28
N MET A 774 18.20 -42.31 6.00
CA MET A 774 18.07 -41.72 4.65
C MET A 774 19.37 -41.75 3.82
N LYS A 775 20.06 -42.89 3.73
CA LYS A 775 21.19 -43.05 2.78
C LYS A 775 21.01 -44.14 1.72
N ASP A 776 20.17 -45.16 1.93
CA ASP A 776 20.01 -46.28 0.97
C ASP A 776 18.53 -46.65 0.66
N ALA A 777 17.60 -45.70 0.75
CA ALA A 777 16.21 -45.93 0.36
C ALA A 777 16.01 -45.78 -1.15
N ALA A 778 15.29 -46.72 -1.78
CA ALA A 778 14.76 -46.51 -3.11
C ALA A 778 13.43 -45.76 -2.98
N PHE A 779 13.37 -44.58 -3.60
CA PHE A 779 12.19 -43.74 -3.63
C PHE A 779 11.36 -44.10 -4.85
N PHE A 780 10.07 -44.31 -4.66
CA PHE A 780 9.16 -44.27 -5.79
C PHE A 780 7.89 -43.50 -5.45
N GLU A 781 7.41 -42.84 -6.48
CA GLU A 781 6.22 -42.01 -6.44
C GLU A 781 5.03 -42.87 -6.82
N TYR A 782 3.99 -42.82 -5.98
CA TYR A 782 2.69 -43.38 -6.30
C TYR A 782 1.68 -42.33 -5.86
N ASP A 783 0.78 -41.93 -6.76
CA ASP A 783 -0.32 -41.03 -6.39
C ASP A 783 0.07 -39.61 -5.92
N GLY A 784 1.24 -39.11 -6.32
CA GLY A 784 1.71 -37.74 -6.03
C GLY A 784 2.44 -37.56 -4.69
N PHE A 785 2.81 -38.66 -4.01
CA PHE A 785 3.69 -38.65 -2.84
C PHE A 785 4.90 -39.56 -3.03
N PHE A 786 6.07 -39.13 -2.51
CA PHE A 786 7.30 -39.93 -2.52
C PHE A 786 7.32 -40.92 -1.34
N TYR A 787 7.42 -42.21 -1.63
CA TYR A 787 7.58 -43.26 -0.62
C TYR A 787 9.03 -43.75 -0.61
N ALA A 788 9.64 -43.80 0.58
CA ALA A 788 10.95 -44.40 0.78
C ALA A 788 10.78 -45.86 1.18
N VAL A 789 11.24 -46.80 0.35
CA VAL A 789 11.30 -48.21 0.73
C VAL A 789 12.74 -48.57 1.05
N SER A 790 12.97 -49.02 2.28
CA SER A 790 14.24 -49.63 2.68
C SER A 790 14.37 -50.95 1.95
N LEU A 791 15.31 -51.06 1.01
CA LEU A 791 15.71 -52.33 0.41
C LEU A 791 16.63 -53.07 1.39
N ALA A 792 16.05 -53.50 2.50
CA ALA A 792 16.65 -54.49 3.38
C ALA A 792 15.58 -55.51 3.71
N ASP A 793 15.81 -56.74 3.27
CA ASP A 793 15.00 -57.94 3.42
C ASP A 793 13.71 -58.04 2.59
N THR A 794 13.91 -58.23 1.29
CA THR A 794 13.13 -59.22 0.53
C THR A 794 13.33 -60.59 1.19
N ASP A 795 12.47 -60.96 2.14
CA ASP A 795 12.03 -62.35 2.36
C ASP A 795 11.07 -62.43 3.56
N ALA A 796 9.77 -62.40 3.28
CA ALA A 796 8.73 -63.26 3.88
C ALA A 796 7.33 -62.60 3.81
N LYS A 797 6.50 -63.11 2.88
CA LYS A 797 5.04 -63.26 2.96
C LYS A 797 4.26 -62.17 3.74
N ALA A 798 3.92 -61.07 3.09
CA ALA A 798 2.81 -60.21 3.52
C ALA A 798 1.63 -60.38 2.55
N SER A 799 0.49 -60.86 3.07
CA SER A 799 -0.74 -61.13 2.32
C SER A 799 -1.55 -59.86 2.03
N ALA A 800 -2.48 -59.96 1.08
CA ALA A 800 -3.29 -58.90 0.46
C ALA A 800 -4.21 -58.06 1.40
N ASP A 801 -4.15 -58.23 2.72
CA ASP A 801 -5.06 -57.57 3.66
C ASP A 801 -4.51 -56.29 4.32
N THR A 802 -3.23 -55.94 4.11
CA THR A 802 -2.60 -54.78 4.79
C THR A 802 -2.87 -53.43 4.10
N VAL A 803 -3.61 -53.38 2.98
CA VAL A 803 -3.82 -52.15 2.18
C VAL A 803 -5.13 -51.41 2.50
N ARG A 804 -5.94 -51.87 3.46
CA ARG A 804 -7.34 -51.43 3.60
C ARG A 804 -7.67 -50.25 4.53
N SER A 805 -6.72 -49.42 4.97
CA SER A 805 -7.11 -48.23 5.76
C SER A 805 -6.24 -46.98 5.57
N CYS A 806 -6.40 -46.33 4.41
CA CYS A 806 -6.17 -44.88 4.26
C CYS A 806 -7.29 -44.30 3.36
N LYS A 807 -8.00 -43.30 3.88
CA LYS A 807 -9.07 -42.57 3.18
C LYS A 807 -8.46 -41.59 2.17
N VAL A 808 -8.94 -41.69 0.93
CA VAL A 808 -8.62 -40.85 -0.23
C VAL A 808 -9.35 -39.50 -0.12
N VAL A 809 -8.68 -38.39 -0.48
CA VAL A 809 -9.30 -37.07 -0.66
C VAL A 809 -9.30 -36.74 -2.16
N GLU A 810 -10.47 -36.40 -2.67
CA GLU A 810 -10.83 -36.14 -4.08
C GLU A 810 -10.52 -34.69 -4.48
N TYR A 811 -9.98 -34.45 -5.69
CA TYR A 811 -9.90 -33.13 -6.32
C TYR A 811 -10.55 -33.17 -7.72
N LYS A 812 -11.37 -32.16 -8.03
CA LYS A 812 -12.15 -32.05 -9.27
C LYS A 812 -11.65 -30.87 -10.10
N VAL A 813 -11.10 -31.13 -11.29
CA VAL A 813 -10.90 -30.17 -12.39
C VAL A 813 -11.33 -30.86 -13.68
N ALA A 814 -12.10 -30.17 -14.53
CA ALA A 814 -12.87 -30.77 -15.60
C ALA A 814 -12.04 -31.17 -16.84
N ASN A 815 -11.94 -32.49 -17.09
CA ASN A 815 -12.30 -33.22 -18.33
C ASN A 815 -11.35 -34.42 -18.62
N TRP A 816 -11.86 -35.62 -18.33
CA TRP A 816 -11.37 -37.00 -18.54
C TRP A 816 -10.46 -37.62 -17.45
N PHE A 817 -10.89 -38.77 -16.90
CA PHE A 817 -10.40 -39.41 -15.67
C PHE A 817 -9.49 -40.61 -15.97
N GLY A 818 -8.17 -40.39 -16.01
CA GLY A 818 -7.17 -41.45 -16.03
C GLY A 818 -5.92 -41.01 -15.26
N ARG A 819 -5.49 -41.82 -14.28
CA ARG A 819 -4.36 -41.53 -13.38
C ARG A 819 -3.11 -42.24 -13.86
N LEU A 820 -1.97 -41.54 -13.91
CA LEU A 820 -0.69 -42.18 -14.18
C LEU A 820 -0.38 -43.16 -13.04
N ILE A 821 -0.25 -44.45 -13.36
CA ILE A 821 -0.01 -45.51 -12.38
C ILE A 821 1.50 -45.75 -12.21
N THR A 822 2.22 -45.87 -13.33
CA THR A 822 3.68 -46.10 -13.34
C THR A 822 4.29 -45.82 -14.71
N ARG A 823 5.62 -45.89 -14.85
CA ARG A 823 6.38 -45.68 -16.10
C ARG A 823 7.49 -46.71 -16.23
N THR A 824 7.72 -47.18 -17.45
CA THR A 824 8.89 -47.95 -17.89
C THR A 824 9.76 -47.11 -18.82
N ASP A 825 10.89 -47.63 -19.27
CA ASP A 825 11.85 -46.89 -20.11
C ASP A 825 11.23 -46.30 -21.39
N ASN A 826 10.23 -46.97 -21.96
CA ASN A 826 9.60 -46.59 -23.23
C ASN A 826 8.08 -46.31 -23.16
N TYR A 827 7.40 -46.63 -22.05
CA TYR A 827 5.94 -46.47 -21.92
C TYR A 827 5.54 -45.92 -20.54
N LYS A 828 4.48 -45.11 -20.48
CA LYS A 828 3.75 -44.75 -19.26
C LYS A 828 2.45 -45.55 -19.18
N ILE A 829 2.11 -46.06 -17.99
CA ILE A 829 0.87 -46.82 -17.76
C ILE A 829 -0.15 -45.94 -17.06
N ILE A 830 -1.30 -45.71 -17.69
CA ILE A 830 -2.37 -44.86 -17.19
C ILE A 830 -3.57 -45.73 -16.83
N GLY A 831 -4.08 -45.63 -15.61
CA GLY A 831 -5.26 -46.35 -15.14
C GLY A 831 -6.49 -45.46 -15.13
N SER A 832 -7.58 -45.94 -15.71
CA SER A 832 -8.93 -45.37 -15.58
C SER A 832 -9.75 -46.21 -14.60
N ASP A 833 -11.01 -45.83 -14.36
CA ASP A 833 -11.90 -46.56 -13.45
C ASP A 833 -12.18 -48.02 -13.89
N SER A 834 -11.98 -48.37 -15.17
CA SER A 834 -12.24 -49.72 -15.71
C SER A 834 -11.05 -50.41 -16.37
N ASP A 835 -10.08 -49.67 -16.92
CA ASP A 835 -9.00 -50.21 -17.75
C ASP A 835 -7.65 -49.49 -17.52
N PHE A 836 -6.56 -50.15 -17.91
CA PHE A 836 -5.19 -49.66 -17.88
C PHE A 836 -4.63 -49.52 -19.30
N TYR A 837 -3.91 -48.44 -19.56
CA TYR A 837 -3.39 -48.11 -20.88
C TYR A 837 -1.88 -48.01 -20.86
N ALA A 838 -1.18 -48.82 -21.64
CA ALA A 838 0.24 -48.63 -21.92
C ALA A 838 0.41 -47.63 -23.07
N VAL A 839 0.94 -46.47 -22.75
CA VAL A 839 1.08 -45.31 -23.63
C VAL A 839 2.57 -45.08 -23.91
N PRO A 840 3.05 -45.09 -25.16
CA PRO A 840 4.45 -44.80 -25.45
C PRO A 840 4.86 -43.44 -24.89
N LEU A 841 6.10 -43.28 -24.41
CA LEU A 841 6.56 -42.01 -23.86
C LEU A 841 6.69 -40.89 -24.89
N SER A 842 6.76 -41.24 -26.18
CA SER A 842 6.64 -40.29 -27.30
C SER A 842 5.25 -39.63 -27.35
N VAL A 843 4.24 -40.21 -26.70
CA VAL A 843 2.92 -39.59 -26.54
C VAL A 843 2.96 -38.73 -25.28
N HIS A 844 3.25 -37.44 -25.43
CA HIS A 844 3.44 -36.50 -24.31
C HIS A 844 2.13 -36.24 -23.55
N ARG A 845 0.96 -36.23 -24.23
CA ARG A 845 -0.37 -36.03 -23.64
C ARG A 845 -1.40 -36.96 -24.30
N MET A 846 -2.32 -37.53 -23.52
CA MET A 846 -3.51 -38.22 -24.05
C MET A 846 -4.65 -37.21 -24.07
N GLU A 847 -5.16 -36.88 -25.26
CA GLU A 847 -6.30 -35.99 -25.43
C GLU A 847 -7.59 -36.77 -25.68
N ALA A 848 -8.75 -36.16 -25.39
CA ALA A 848 -10.05 -36.84 -25.45
C ALA A 848 -10.35 -37.48 -26.82
N HIS A 849 -9.85 -36.90 -27.92
CA HIS A 849 -10.04 -37.43 -29.26
C HIS A 849 -9.23 -38.72 -29.54
N MET A 850 -8.15 -38.99 -28.79
CA MET A 850 -7.27 -40.15 -28.97
C MET A 850 -7.89 -41.46 -28.44
N VAL A 851 -8.88 -41.35 -27.56
CA VAL A 851 -9.59 -42.48 -26.92
C VAL A 851 -10.36 -43.32 -27.93
N ASN A 852 -10.78 -42.70 -29.04
CA ASN A 852 -11.52 -43.37 -30.10
C ASN A 852 -10.63 -44.18 -31.07
N ASP A 853 -9.29 -44.00 -31.03
CA ASP A 853 -8.36 -44.74 -31.90
C ASP A 853 -6.96 -44.93 -31.26
N LEU A 854 -6.93 -45.62 -30.12
CA LEU A 854 -5.72 -45.82 -29.31
C LEU A 854 -4.57 -46.52 -30.06
N LYS A 855 -4.89 -47.45 -30.96
CA LYS A 855 -3.89 -48.23 -31.70
C LYS A 855 -3.05 -47.35 -32.64
N ARG A 856 -3.63 -46.29 -33.21
CA ARG A 856 -2.93 -45.36 -34.10
C ARG A 856 -1.77 -44.64 -33.42
N TYR A 857 -1.88 -44.42 -32.12
CA TYR A 857 -0.87 -43.73 -31.31
C TYR A 857 0.02 -44.71 -30.53
N GLY A 858 -0.01 -46.01 -30.88
CA GLY A 858 0.75 -47.05 -30.19
C GLY A 858 0.26 -47.34 -28.77
N ILE A 859 -0.93 -46.86 -28.39
CA ILE A 859 -1.50 -47.04 -27.06
C ILE A 859 -2.28 -48.36 -27.01
N ARG A 860 -2.00 -49.18 -25.99
CA ARG A 860 -2.67 -50.46 -25.75
C ARG A 860 -3.46 -50.41 -24.46
N SER A 861 -4.72 -50.83 -24.50
CA SER A 861 -5.56 -50.98 -23.31
C SER A 861 -5.52 -52.42 -22.78
N PHE A 862 -5.65 -52.57 -21.46
CA PHE A 862 -5.60 -53.81 -20.71
C PHE A 862 -6.60 -53.72 -19.56
N ALA A 863 -7.33 -54.80 -19.30
CA ALA A 863 -8.28 -54.85 -18.18
C ALA A 863 -7.56 -54.89 -16.81
N HIS A 864 -6.29 -55.31 -16.77
CA HIS A 864 -5.51 -55.47 -15.54
C HIS A 864 -4.14 -54.80 -15.65
N LEU A 865 -3.72 -54.13 -14.57
CA LEU A 865 -2.48 -53.36 -14.50
C LEU A 865 -1.24 -54.21 -14.79
N GLU A 866 -1.22 -55.43 -14.27
CA GLU A 866 -0.09 -56.37 -14.39
C GLU A 866 0.19 -56.71 -15.86
N ASP A 867 -0.85 -56.82 -16.68
CA ASP A 867 -0.74 -57.07 -18.12
C ASP A 867 -0.20 -55.86 -18.88
N ALA A 868 -0.63 -54.65 -18.52
CA ALA A 868 -0.13 -53.41 -19.11
C ALA A 868 1.36 -53.19 -18.82
N VAL A 869 1.78 -53.45 -17.57
CA VAL A 869 3.18 -53.33 -17.15
C VAL A 869 4.05 -54.41 -17.80
N ARG A 870 3.55 -55.66 -17.91
CA ARG A 870 4.26 -56.75 -18.60
C ARG A 870 4.48 -56.43 -20.08
N PHE A 871 3.45 -55.99 -20.79
CA PHE A 871 3.56 -55.56 -22.19
C PHE A 871 4.61 -54.46 -22.37
N ALA A 872 4.59 -53.43 -21.52
CA ALA A 872 5.55 -52.32 -21.59
C ALA A 872 7.00 -52.74 -21.34
N LYS A 873 7.24 -53.74 -20.48
CA LYS A 873 8.57 -54.31 -20.22
C LYS A 873 9.05 -55.20 -21.36
N ASP A 874 8.18 -56.04 -21.92
CA ASP A 874 8.50 -56.92 -23.04
C ASP A 874 8.86 -56.12 -24.31
N MET A 875 8.20 -54.98 -24.54
CA MET A 875 8.52 -54.06 -25.64
C MET A 875 9.81 -53.27 -25.41
N ALA A 876 10.15 -52.95 -24.17
CA ALA A 876 11.44 -52.31 -23.84
C ALA A 876 12.63 -53.26 -24.07
N ALA A 877 12.45 -54.56 -23.78
CA ALA A 877 13.47 -55.58 -24.00
C ALA A 877 13.76 -55.89 -25.49
N GLN A 878 12.90 -55.43 -26.41
CA GLN A 878 13.02 -55.66 -27.86
C GLN A 878 13.59 -54.44 -28.63
N ALA A 879 13.95 -53.34 -27.96
CA ALA A 879 14.48 -52.14 -28.60
C ALA A 879 16.00 -52.25 -28.89
N PRO A 880 16.50 -51.94 -30.10
CA PRO A 880 17.93 -52.03 -30.41
C PRO A 880 18.73 -50.91 -29.74
N GLN A 881 19.85 -51.26 -29.07
CA GLN A 881 20.82 -50.27 -28.58
C GLN A 881 21.66 -49.73 -29.75
N ASN A 882 21.79 -48.41 -29.88
CA ASN A 882 22.80 -47.80 -30.75
C ASN A 882 23.50 -46.62 -30.06
N GLU A 883 24.83 -46.71 -30.04
CA GLU A 883 25.79 -45.75 -29.51
C GLU A 883 26.09 -44.60 -30.50
N GLY A 884 26.32 -43.39 -29.96
CA GLY A 884 27.41 -42.49 -30.36
C GLY A 884 27.37 -41.72 -31.70
N LYS A 885 27.51 -40.39 -31.57
CA LYS A 885 28.24 -39.41 -32.42
C LYS A 885 27.44 -38.32 -33.16
N THR A 886 28.04 -37.14 -33.06
CA THR A 886 27.76 -35.82 -33.63
C THR A 886 27.76 -35.75 -35.16
N THR A 887 27.00 -34.83 -35.77
CA THR A 887 27.45 -33.86 -36.81
C THR A 887 26.34 -32.88 -37.21
N ASN A 888 26.74 -31.62 -37.43
CA ASN A 888 25.98 -30.55 -38.10
C ASN A 888 25.86 -30.82 -39.61
N ALA A 889 24.72 -30.47 -40.23
CA ALA A 889 24.63 -29.64 -41.45
C ALA A 889 23.23 -29.70 -42.12
N HIS A 890 22.66 -28.50 -42.29
CA HIS A 890 21.85 -27.98 -43.40
C HIS A 890 20.62 -28.72 -43.96
N ALA A 891 19.53 -27.93 -43.95
CA ALA A 891 18.22 -28.08 -44.54
C ALA A 891 18.20 -28.37 -46.06
N ASP A 892 17.23 -29.19 -46.49
CA ASP A 892 16.16 -28.71 -47.37
C ASP A 892 14.92 -29.62 -47.34
N GLU A 893 13.78 -28.94 -47.12
CA GLU A 893 12.38 -29.14 -47.52
C GLU A 893 11.55 -30.44 -47.26
N ASN A 894 10.36 -30.14 -46.71
CA ASN A 894 9.06 -30.82 -46.78
C ASN A 894 8.82 -32.08 -45.92
N ASP A 895 8.23 -31.89 -44.74
CA ASP A 895 6.79 -32.15 -44.54
C ASP A 895 6.33 -31.83 -43.11
N GLY A 896 5.21 -31.09 -43.03
CA GLY A 896 4.12 -31.31 -42.08
C GLY A 896 4.38 -31.44 -40.57
N ASN A 897 4.10 -30.35 -39.85
CA ASN A 897 3.23 -30.30 -38.67
C ASN A 897 3.45 -31.34 -37.53
N MET A 898 4.11 -30.90 -36.44
CA MET A 898 3.57 -30.95 -35.07
C MET A 898 4.65 -30.47 -34.08
N GLN A 899 4.40 -29.35 -33.39
CA GLN A 899 4.49 -29.25 -31.91
C GLN A 899 4.18 -27.83 -31.44
N GLU A 900 2.92 -27.61 -31.11
CA GLU A 900 2.56 -26.82 -29.93
C GLU A 900 1.94 -27.81 -28.92
N ALA A 901 2.34 -27.70 -27.65
CA ALA A 901 1.48 -27.97 -26.49
C ALA A 901 2.16 -27.52 -25.17
N PHE A 902 2.12 -26.23 -24.86
CA PHE A 902 2.02 -25.70 -23.50
C PHE A 902 0.80 -24.76 -23.46
N GLY A 903 -0.02 -24.86 -22.40
CA GLY A 903 -1.35 -24.21 -22.32
C GLY A 903 -1.33 -22.69 -22.08
N PRO A 904 -2.50 -22.02 -22.12
CA PRO A 904 -2.60 -20.56 -21.97
C PRO A 904 -2.73 -20.14 -20.49
N ALA A 905 -2.02 -19.19 -19.88
CA ALA A 905 -0.88 -18.33 -20.22
C ALA A 905 -0.88 -17.68 -21.61
N PHE A 906 -1.48 -16.47 -21.69
CA PHE A 906 -1.53 -15.60 -22.88
C PHE A 906 -2.31 -16.19 -24.06
N GLY A 907 -2.85 -15.31 -24.92
CA GLY A 907 -3.42 -15.73 -26.20
C GLY A 907 -2.39 -16.53 -26.99
N ASN A 908 -2.86 -17.46 -27.83
CA ASN A 908 -1.99 -18.31 -28.65
C ASN A 908 -0.90 -17.47 -29.35
N PHE A 909 0.36 -17.70 -28.99
CA PHE A 909 1.49 -16.92 -29.52
C PHE A 909 1.96 -17.54 -30.83
N PHE A 910 1.45 -17.03 -31.95
CA PHE A 910 1.92 -17.44 -33.28
C PHE A 910 3.01 -16.50 -33.79
N GLU A 911 4.22 -17.02 -34.00
CA GLU A 911 5.36 -16.26 -34.58
C GLU A 911 5.15 -15.86 -36.05
N GLN A 912 4.19 -16.50 -36.74
CA GLN A 912 3.76 -16.18 -38.10
C GLN A 912 2.23 -16.16 -38.16
N PRO A 913 1.60 -15.31 -38.99
CA PRO A 913 0.15 -15.20 -39.04
C PRO A 913 -0.47 -16.54 -39.46
N LYS A 914 -1.27 -17.15 -38.58
CA LYS A 914 -1.90 -18.45 -38.80
C LYS A 914 -3.40 -18.29 -38.87
N LEU A 915 -4.01 -18.64 -40.01
CA LEU A 915 -5.46 -18.74 -40.10
C LEU A 915 -5.94 -19.81 -39.11
N LEU A 916 -6.71 -19.38 -38.12
CA LEU A 916 -7.32 -20.25 -37.12
C LEU A 916 -8.61 -20.83 -37.66
N GLU A 917 -9.44 -19.97 -38.24
CA GLU A 917 -10.69 -20.35 -38.89
C GLU A 917 -11.26 -19.23 -39.75
N GLU A 918 -12.36 -19.52 -40.45
CA GLU A 918 -13.16 -18.52 -41.14
C GLU A 918 -14.56 -18.46 -40.53
N VAL A 919 -14.96 -17.28 -40.07
CA VAL A 919 -16.30 -17.05 -39.52
C VAL A 919 -16.99 -15.95 -40.32
N ASP A 920 -18.06 -16.32 -41.01
CA ASP A 920 -18.86 -15.42 -41.85
C ASP A 920 -18.00 -14.65 -42.88
N SER A 921 -18.08 -13.32 -42.91
CA SER A 921 -17.30 -12.44 -43.78
C SER A 921 -15.87 -12.16 -43.27
N TYR A 922 -15.39 -12.91 -42.29
CA TYR A 922 -14.10 -12.69 -41.62
C TYR A 922 -13.15 -13.90 -41.73
N LEU A 923 -11.85 -13.59 -41.85
CA LEU A 923 -10.74 -14.50 -41.62
C LEU A 923 -10.26 -14.29 -40.18
N VAL A 924 -10.24 -15.35 -39.38
CA VAL A 924 -9.78 -15.30 -37.99
C VAL A 924 -8.35 -15.81 -37.94
N ILE A 925 -7.39 -14.91 -37.73
CA ILE A 925 -5.96 -15.17 -37.88
C ILE A 925 -5.26 -14.91 -36.54
N GLY A 926 -4.54 -15.88 -36.02
CA GLY A 926 -3.70 -15.73 -34.85
C GLY A 926 -2.32 -15.23 -35.22
N TYR A 927 -1.83 -14.20 -34.54
CA TYR A 927 -0.48 -13.64 -34.75
C TYR A 927 0.00 -12.87 -33.51
N GLU A 928 1.26 -13.06 -33.08
CA GLU A 928 1.91 -12.35 -31.96
C GLU A 928 1.13 -12.35 -30.63
N GLY A 929 0.47 -13.46 -30.28
CA GLY A 929 -0.29 -13.57 -29.03
C GLY A 929 -1.70 -12.97 -29.08
N PHE A 930 -2.16 -12.58 -30.27
CA PHE A 930 -3.50 -12.07 -30.52
C PHE A 930 -4.21 -12.89 -31.60
N VAL A 931 -5.54 -12.86 -31.57
CA VAL A 931 -6.42 -13.32 -32.63
C VAL A 931 -7.03 -12.10 -33.31
N TYR A 932 -6.92 -12.04 -34.62
CA TYR A 932 -7.42 -10.97 -35.49
C TYR A 932 -8.61 -11.46 -36.29
N GLY A 933 -9.73 -10.74 -36.26
CA GLY A 933 -10.79 -10.90 -37.24
C GLY A 933 -10.60 -9.92 -38.38
N LEU A 934 -10.12 -10.39 -39.54
CA LEU A 934 -9.95 -9.58 -40.75
C LEU A 934 -11.15 -9.75 -41.69
N PRO A 935 -11.86 -8.68 -42.07
CA PRO A 935 -12.87 -8.76 -43.11
C PRO A 935 -12.29 -9.30 -44.43
N LYS A 936 -12.90 -10.33 -45.01
CA LYS A 936 -12.48 -10.98 -46.26
C LYS A 936 -12.36 -10.01 -47.45
N GLN A 937 -13.05 -8.87 -47.40
CA GLN A 937 -12.95 -7.81 -48.40
C GLN A 937 -11.54 -7.20 -48.54
N TYR A 938 -10.68 -7.37 -47.53
CA TYR A 938 -9.30 -6.90 -47.55
C TYR A 938 -8.34 -7.85 -48.29
N GLY A 939 -8.78 -9.04 -48.70
CA GLY A 939 -7.96 -10.03 -49.40
C GLY A 939 -6.84 -10.59 -48.52
N ASP A 940 -5.80 -11.14 -49.17
CA ASP A 940 -4.62 -11.66 -48.47
C ASP A 940 -3.80 -10.50 -47.90
N VAL A 941 -3.83 -10.36 -46.57
CA VAL A 941 -3.09 -9.33 -45.83
C VAL A 941 -1.94 -9.98 -45.08
N ASP A 942 -0.71 -9.51 -45.35
CA ASP A 942 0.47 -9.93 -44.62
C ASP A 942 0.60 -9.15 -43.30
N LEU A 943 0.13 -9.76 -42.21
CA LEU A 943 0.19 -9.17 -40.87
C LEU A 943 1.62 -8.99 -40.34
N THR A 944 2.65 -9.58 -40.97
CA THR A 944 4.06 -9.36 -40.58
C THR A 944 4.61 -8.02 -41.07
N GLN A 945 4.00 -7.44 -42.10
CA GLN A 945 4.46 -6.20 -42.75
C GLN A 945 3.55 -5.01 -42.48
N VAL A 946 2.30 -5.24 -42.05
CA VAL A 946 1.27 -4.20 -42.00
C VAL A 946 0.45 -4.27 -40.69
N ASP A 947 0.41 -3.17 -39.94
CA ASP A 947 -0.47 -3.01 -38.78
C ASP A 947 -1.91 -2.68 -39.23
N VAL A 948 -2.76 -3.71 -39.22
CA VAL A 948 -4.16 -3.66 -39.63
C VAL A 948 -5.11 -3.10 -38.57
N MET A 949 -4.63 -2.77 -37.36
CA MET A 949 -5.50 -2.34 -36.25
C MET A 949 -6.23 -1.02 -36.50
N THR A 950 -5.81 -0.26 -37.51
CA THR A 950 -6.44 0.99 -37.93
C THR A 950 -7.48 0.79 -39.05
N TRP A 951 -7.61 -0.43 -39.58
CA TRP A 951 -8.46 -0.71 -40.73
C TRP A 951 -9.92 -0.93 -40.29
N PRO A 952 -10.90 -0.33 -40.99
CA PRO A 952 -12.30 -0.43 -40.60
C PRO A 952 -12.79 -1.88 -40.49
N GLY A 953 -13.43 -2.20 -39.37
CA GLY A 953 -14.05 -3.51 -39.19
C GLY A 953 -13.11 -4.63 -38.76
N VAL A 954 -11.78 -4.42 -38.70
CA VAL A 954 -10.83 -5.35 -38.10
C VAL A 954 -11.08 -5.49 -36.60
N LEU A 955 -11.10 -6.74 -36.11
CA LEU A 955 -11.28 -7.10 -34.71
C LEU A 955 -9.99 -7.69 -34.16
N ARG A 956 -9.71 -7.52 -32.87
CA ARG A 956 -8.57 -8.18 -32.21
C ARG A 956 -8.86 -8.49 -30.76
N ASP A 957 -8.57 -9.72 -30.37
CA ASP A 957 -8.61 -10.18 -28.98
C ASP A 957 -7.43 -11.11 -28.68
N VAL A 958 -7.31 -11.62 -27.45
CA VAL A 958 -6.35 -12.68 -27.08
C VAL A 958 -7.01 -14.06 -27.12
N SER A 959 -8.34 -14.12 -27.16
CA SER A 959 -9.12 -15.35 -27.29
C SER A 959 -9.73 -15.50 -28.67
N ASN A 960 -9.66 -16.71 -29.24
CA ASN A 960 -10.34 -17.03 -30.48
C ASN A 960 -11.86 -16.88 -30.35
N ASP A 961 -12.42 -17.43 -29.27
CA ASP A 961 -13.86 -17.38 -28.98
C ASP A 961 -14.37 -15.93 -28.86
N ALA A 962 -13.58 -15.03 -28.26
CA ALA A 962 -13.95 -13.62 -28.11
C ALA A 962 -14.01 -12.87 -29.46
N VAL A 963 -13.12 -13.19 -30.40
CA VAL A 963 -13.17 -12.62 -31.76
C VAL A 963 -14.37 -13.16 -32.53
N ILE A 964 -14.68 -14.45 -32.38
CA ILE A 964 -15.85 -15.09 -33.01
C ILE A 964 -17.15 -14.48 -32.47
N GLU A 965 -17.28 -14.32 -31.15
CA GLU A 965 -18.45 -13.68 -30.53
C GLU A 965 -18.66 -12.27 -31.06
N GLN A 966 -17.61 -11.46 -31.16
CA GLN A 966 -17.66 -10.11 -31.74
C GLN A 966 -18.08 -10.11 -33.22
N ILE A 967 -17.66 -11.12 -34.00
CA ILE A 967 -18.11 -11.30 -35.40
C ILE A 967 -19.62 -11.62 -35.45
N LEU A 968 -20.08 -12.51 -34.57
CA LEU A 968 -21.48 -12.95 -34.52
C LEU A 968 -22.42 -11.86 -33.98
N GLU A 969 -21.98 -11.06 -33.02
CA GLU A 969 -22.72 -9.90 -32.49
C GLU A 969 -22.90 -8.80 -33.54
N LYS A 970 -21.85 -8.51 -34.34
CA LYS A 970 -21.95 -7.58 -35.47
C LYS A 970 -23.00 -8.03 -36.49
N ARG A 971 -23.04 -9.33 -36.81
CA ARG A 971 -24.05 -9.92 -37.70
C ARG A 971 -25.47 -9.77 -37.12
N GLN A 972 -25.65 -10.00 -35.83
CA GLN A 972 -26.96 -9.80 -35.17
C GLN A 972 -27.39 -8.33 -35.22
N THR A 973 -26.47 -7.40 -35.00
CA THR A 973 -26.71 -5.97 -35.07
C THR A 973 -27.07 -5.53 -36.50
N GLU A 974 -26.36 -6.02 -37.51
CA GLU A 974 -26.67 -5.75 -38.93
C GLU A 974 -27.99 -6.41 -39.39
N MET A 975 -28.37 -7.57 -38.84
CA MET A 975 -29.69 -8.18 -39.08
C MET A 975 -30.85 -7.43 -38.41
N VAL A 976 -30.62 -6.83 -37.24
CA VAL A 976 -31.63 -6.05 -36.49
C VAL A 976 -31.82 -4.65 -37.11
N TYR A 977 -30.73 -3.99 -37.53
CA TYR A 977 -30.78 -2.67 -38.16
C TYR A 977 -31.03 -2.71 -39.68
N GLY A 978 -30.66 -3.81 -40.36
CA GLY A 978 -30.94 -4.01 -41.79
C GLY A 978 -32.42 -4.22 -42.14
N ARG A 979 -33.28 -4.53 -41.15
CA ARG A 979 -34.75 -4.52 -41.30
C ARG A 979 -35.40 -3.15 -41.11
N ALA A 980 -34.65 -2.15 -40.61
CA ALA A 980 -35.16 -0.81 -40.35
C ALA A 980 -34.88 0.22 -41.47
N GLN A 981 -34.19 -0.17 -42.55
CA GLN A 981 -33.93 0.70 -43.71
C GLN A 981 -34.51 0.14 -45.03
N VAL A 982 -35.83 -0.04 -45.09
CA VAL A 982 -36.63 0.19 -46.31
C VAL A 982 -38.01 0.71 -45.88
N ARG A 983 -38.08 1.99 -45.52
CA ARG A 983 -39.18 2.94 -45.81
C ARG A 983 -38.89 4.27 -45.11
N VAL A 984 -38.39 5.18 -45.95
CA VAL A 984 -38.34 6.66 -45.83
C VAL A 984 -37.52 7.21 -44.67
#